data_AF-A0A1E7Q4A4-F1
#
_entry.id   AF-A0A1E7Q4A4-F1
#
_cell.length_a   1.000
_cell.length_b   1.000
_cell.length_c   1.000
_cell.angle_alpha   90.00
_cell.angle_beta   90.00
_cell.angle_gamma   90.00
#
_symmetry.space_group_name_H-M   'P 1'
#
loop_
_entity.id
_entity.type
_entity.pdbx_description
1 polymer ?
#
loop_
_entity_poly.entity_id
_entity_poly.type
_entity_poly.pdbx_seq_one_letter_code
_entity_poly.pdbx_strand_id
1 'polypeptide(L)'
;MYKRLLFCLILTTVTFSTFLQADTKTAINTDTLTGNNSIAFYYADIDSVRELISYQRVVVEPTNISAMQLKQLKLAKTEVFAYLSVGETDAKTAQQYPLAIIGTNNQWQAKIMDANNPAWRDHLLQKALQLKQQGYAGVFLDTLDSYELALATKHHPAQQQALVSLLNQLQLTSGKLILNRGFTLLNQLQTLPTAVVAESLVYGYDVANNDYFIQSAEDTLWLANQLDKVKQYGVEAIVIDYLPPDIQPRIAAAKTLQARGYTPYISDGLLSQFGVSNHYPVPRRVLGFYDGSTELKKQSNCHRYLSTLIEYYGYVPQCEDIHNPQLINININQFAAVLYWLPQASYNNISVQQFIKAAIAQLPTVFIGELPDDAGILSLLGFNNLGTFNGKLSIKDTQIKYPLPKALPNEYVRYGITDPNHQVQLNLLDEQQQQGIAIARTAWGGVMLQPLNVQELIGERSRWPLDPFQYLMPLLRLESIPAPDITTESGQRIVTAHIDGDGFPSVSWLPGKPFAGQSIYTHILSQSSLPHTVSVVEAEVAKHGLYPEIAAKLEQISRDIFRLDNVEVASHTFSHPFFWDDRVSSTEKLYGDALPVPNYEQDLDREIYGSVNYINQQLAPSDKPVKVFLWSGMADPTPDVIAKTQQLGLLNVNGGNTFVLNDNFSISQVYPHLNWYRQGIQVYAPVMNENLYTALWTENFQGFSRVTETFQLLGEPRRLKSVSIYYHMYSGVYPSSLAALKDIYQWVAEQPLTALYLSEYAQRASALYETGIARSIHDNSWYISSTGITSLRIANHYKLSADSTGIAGVNSGPDGRYVTLTQARSILSAASAAENEPEFNDQVFLQSANGIIKHWQVKADGLNFSIHSHQPLVITLVNTQNCNLVSENSKQLNIVTQPNNMTITSHDQGYFDLSVTCSTTKVTVDNQ
;
A
#
# COMPACT_ATOMS: atom_id res chain seq x y z
N MET A 1 66.00 -29.72 -23.95
CA MET A 1 66.74 -30.14 -25.15
C MET A 1 66.79 -28.95 -26.10
N TYR A 2 67.97 -28.33 -26.15
CA TYR A 2 68.57 -27.50 -27.19
C TYR A 2 67.79 -26.43 -28.02
N LYS A 3 68.39 -25.22 -27.92
CA LYS A 3 68.65 -24.17 -28.93
C LYS A 3 67.54 -23.13 -29.17
N ARG A 4 67.74 -21.86 -28.73
CA ARG A 4 68.71 -20.82 -29.18
C ARG A 4 68.36 -20.33 -30.60
N LEU A 5 68.42 -19.06 -30.98
CA LEU A 5 69.40 -17.98 -30.70
C LEU A 5 68.70 -16.65 -31.14
N LEU A 6 68.68 -15.56 -30.36
CA LEU A 6 69.65 -14.41 -30.36
C LEU A 6 69.55 -13.52 -31.63
N PHE A 7 69.68 -12.18 -31.64
CA PHE A 7 70.31 -11.25 -30.69
C PHE A 7 70.13 -9.76 -31.09
N CYS A 8 70.34 -8.88 -30.09
CA CYS A 8 71.05 -7.58 -30.12
C CYS A 8 70.39 -6.32 -30.72
N LEU A 9 70.59 -5.10 -30.20
CA LEU A 9 71.10 -4.53 -28.93
C LEU A 9 71.03 -2.98 -29.04
N ILE A 10 70.98 -2.30 -27.89
CA ILE A 10 71.59 -0.98 -27.55
C ILE A 10 70.81 0.35 -27.79
N LEU A 11 70.46 0.94 -26.63
CA LEU A 11 70.53 2.33 -26.14
C LEU A 11 70.36 3.53 -27.10
N THR A 12 69.46 4.45 -26.75
CA THR A 12 69.79 5.70 -26.00
C THR A 12 68.53 6.54 -25.74
N THR A 13 68.54 7.23 -24.59
CA THR A 13 67.52 8.09 -23.98
C THR A 13 67.36 9.45 -24.67
N VAL A 14 66.13 9.88 -24.99
CA VAL A 14 65.64 11.28 -24.88
C VAL A 14 64.12 11.29 -24.70
N THR A 15 63.68 12.20 -23.84
CA THR A 15 62.38 12.46 -23.21
C THR A 15 61.25 13.03 -24.08
N PHE A 16 60.04 12.58 -23.71
CA PHE A 16 58.74 13.27 -23.61
C PHE A 16 57.76 13.33 -24.80
N SER A 17 56.53 12.90 -24.44
CA SER A 17 55.21 13.19 -25.03
C SER A 17 54.76 12.29 -26.19
N THR A 18 54.01 11.21 -25.91
CA THR A 18 52.59 11.01 -26.33
C THR A 18 52.10 9.56 -26.14
N PHE A 19 50.89 9.45 -25.57
CA PHE A 19 49.92 8.34 -25.65
C PHE A 19 50.40 6.90 -25.38
N LEU A 20 50.31 6.48 -24.11
CA LEU A 20 50.16 5.07 -23.74
C LEU A 20 48.70 4.67 -23.96
N GLN A 21 48.51 3.72 -24.87
CA GLN A 21 47.30 2.92 -25.01
C GLN A 21 47.00 2.25 -23.67
N ALA A 22 45.87 2.61 -23.08
CA ALA A 22 45.24 1.81 -22.04
C ALA A 22 44.69 0.54 -22.71
N ASP A 23 45.28 -0.60 -22.38
CA ASP A 23 44.65 -1.91 -22.55
C ASP A 23 43.39 -1.93 -21.68
N THR A 24 42.27 -1.47 -22.23
CA THR A 24 40.94 -1.72 -21.69
C THR A 24 40.63 -3.20 -21.92
N LYS A 25 41.10 -4.05 -20.99
CA LYS A 25 40.33 -5.23 -20.62
C LYS A 25 39.04 -4.70 -20.00
N THR A 26 38.05 -4.46 -20.85
CA THR A 26 36.66 -4.35 -20.47
C THR A 26 36.34 -5.60 -19.66
N ALA A 27 36.28 -5.43 -18.34
CA ALA A 27 35.53 -6.33 -17.50
C ALA A 27 34.12 -6.31 -18.09
N ILE A 28 33.79 -7.36 -18.85
CA ILE A 28 32.41 -7.65 -19.19
C ILE A 28 31.78 -7.87 -17.82
N ASN A 29 31.03 -6.87 -17.36
CA ASN A 29 30.15 -6.99 -16.22
C ASN A 29 29.04 -7.93 -16.68
N THR A 30 29.31 -9.24 -16.65
CA THR A 30 28.29 -10.27 -16.64
C THR A 30 27.66 -10.26 -15.26
N ASP A 31 27.01 -9.14 -14.91
CA ASP A 31 25.86 -9.20 -14.05
C ASP A 31 24.83 -9.96 -14.88
N THR A 32 24.69 -11.23 -14.56
CA THR A 32 23.75 -12.13 -15.19
C THR A 32 22.36 -11.51 -15.16
N LEU A 33 21.90 -11.12 -16.36
CA LEU A 33 20.55 -10.74 -16.79
C LEU A 33 19.50 -11.83 -16.54
N THR A 34 19.55 -12.55 -15.42
CA THR A 34 18.76 -13.76 -15.20
C THR A 34 17.87 -13.59 -13.97
N GLY A 35 16.62 -13.17 -14.21
CA GLY A 35 15.49 -13.37 -13.30
C GLY A 35 14.77 -12.11 -12.82
N ASN A 36 15.40 -10.94 -12.83
CA ASN A 36 14.83 -9.77 -12.13
C ASN A 36 14.02 -8.81 -13.01
N ASN A 37 14.24 -8.77 -14.33
CA ASN A 37 13.63 -7.77 -15.21
C ASN A 37 12.14 -8.06 -15.51
N SER A 38 11.21 -7.36 -14.84
CA SER A 38 9.78 -7.44 -15.20
C SER A 38 9.30 -6.17 -15.91
N ILE A 39 8.24 -6.33 -16.71
CA ILE A 39 7.57 -5.23 -17.38
C ILE A 39 6.07 -5.49 -17.49
N ALA A 40 5.26 -4.44 -17.44
CA ALA A 40 3.84 -4.47 -17.78
C ALA A 40 3.50 -3.46 -18.88
N PHE A 41 2.50 -3.80 -19.69
CA PHE A 41 1.86 -2.89 -20.64
C PHE A 41 0.40 -2.78 -20.23
N TYR A 42 -0.05 -1.57 -19.88
CA TYR A 42 -1.38 -1.33 -19.34
C TYR A 42 -1.98 -0.05 -19.91
N TYR A 43 -3.02 -0.19 -20.72
CA TYR A 43 -3.65 0.91 -21.46
C TYR A 43 -5.06 1.25 -21.00
N ALA A 44 -5.59 0.55 -20.00
CA ALA A 44 -6.85 0.92 -19.36
C ALA A 44 -6.69 2.09 -18.36
N ASP A 45 -7.81 2.58 -17.84
CA ASP A 45 -7.82 3.59 -16.79
C ASP A 45 -7.11 3.09 -15.52
N ILE A 46 -6.28 3.94 -14.92
CA ILE A 46 -5.55 3.62 -13.68
C ILE A 46 -6.27 4.28 -12.50
N ASP A 47 -6.91 3.45 -11.67
CA ASP A 47 -7.53 3.91 -10.43
C ASP A 47 -6.52 4.06 -9.28
N SER A 48 -5.59 3.12 -9.15
CA SER A 48 -4.49 3.07 -8.18
C SER A 48 -3.26 2.41 -8.81
N VAL A 49 -2.07 2.69 -8.26
CA VAL A 49 -0.81 2.10 -8.75
C VAL A 49 -0.47 0.76 -8.10
N ARG A 50 -1.31 0.25 -7.20
CA ARG A 50 -0.98 -0.87 -6.30
C ARG A 50 -0.63 -2.18 -6.99
N GLU A 51 -1.16 -2.47 -8.18
CA GLU A 51 -0.73 -3.62 -8.98
C GLU A 51 0.50 -3.27 -9.84
N LEU A 52 0.49 -2.11 -10.49
CA LEU A 52 1.56 -1.62 -11.38
C LEU A 52 2.92 -1.49 -10.67
N ILE A 53 2.91 -1.10 -9.40
CA ILE A 53 4.12 -0.99 -8.56
C ILE A 53 4.86 -2.33 -8.43
N SER A 54 4.17 -3.45 -8.61
CA SER A 54 4.77 -4.78 -8.52
C SER A 54 5.72 -5.07 -9.67
N TYR A 55 5.58 -4.40 -10.82
CA TYR A 55 6.51 -4.53 -11.94
C TYR A 55 7.64 -3.51 -11.83
N GLN A 56 8.84 -3.86 -12.31
CA GLN A 56 9.98 -2.95 -12.33
C GLN A 56 9.84 -1.86 -13.40
N ARG A 57 9.16 -2.20 -14.51
CA ARG A 57 8.89 -1.28 -15.61
C ARG A 57 7.42 -1.35 -15.99
N VAL A 58 6.84 -0.21 -16.37
CA VAL A 58 5.45 -0.17 -16.84
C VAL A 58 5.37 0.74 -18.05
N VAL A 59 4.70 0.29 -19.09
CA VAL A 59 4.30 1.08 -20.25
C VAL A 59 2.83 1.45 -20.08
N VAL A 60 2.52 2.75 -20.13
CA VAL A 60 1.14 3.26 -19.97
C VAL A 60 0.79 4.26 -21.06
N GLU A 61 -0.50 4.42 -21.31
CA GLU A 61 -1.04 5.56 -22.05
C GLU A 61 -0.94 6.82 -21.17
N PRO A 62 -0.21 7.88 -21.60
CA PRO A 62 -0.01 9.07 -20.77
C PRO A 62 -1.28 9.77 -20.29
N THR A 63 -2.40 9.65 -21.00
CA THR A 63 -3.66 10.26 -20.56
C THR A 63 -4.32 9.54 -19.39
N ASN A 64 -3.92 8.29 -19.10
CA ASN A 64 -4.61 7.42 -18.14
C ASN A 64 -3.93 7.39 -16.77
N ILE A 65 -2.83 8.13 -16.59
CA ILE A 65 -2.07 8.21 -15.34
C ILE A 65 -1.98 9.67 -14.83
N SER A 66 -2.22 9.86 -13.55
CA SER A 66 -2.04 11.17 -12.89
C SER A 66 -0.60 11.42 -12.47
N ALA A 67 -0.24 12.70 -12.28
CA ALA A 67 1.09 13.07 -11.76
C ALA A 67 1.38 12.48 -10.37
N MET A 68 0.36 12.33 -9.52
CA MET A 68 0.48 11.68 -8.22
C MET A 68 0.85 10.20 -8.37
N GLN A 69 0.13 9.46 -9.23
CA GLN A 69 0.39 8.05 -9.48
C GLN A 69 1.79 7.85 -10.09
N LEU A 70 2.20 8.69 -11.04
CA LEU A 70 3.56 8.67 -11.60
C LEU A 70 4.63 8.90 -10.52
N LYS A 71 4.39 9.84 -9.59
CA LYS A 71 5.28 10.07 -8.44
C LYS A 71 5.35 8.84 -7.52
N GLN A 72 4.23 8.18 -7.24
CA GLN A 72 4.20 6.95 -6.42
C GLN A 72 4.99 5.82 -7.06
N LEU A 73 4.80 5.56 -8.36
CA LEU A 73 5.58 4.57 -9.10
C LEU A 73 7.09 4.88 -9.05
N LYS A 74 7.47 6.15 -9.21
CA LYS A 74 8.87 6.57 -9.09
C LYS A 74 9.45 6.37 -7.69
N LEU A 75 8.69 6.68 -6.64
CA LEU A 75 9.10 6.44 -5.24
C LEU A 75 9.34 4.95 -4.99
N ALA A 76 8.52 4.09 -5.60
CA ALA A 76 8.66 2.65 -5.57
C ALA A 76 9.76 2.08 -6.49
N LYS A 77 10.53 2.94 -7.16
CA LYS A 77 11.56 2.56 -8.13
C LYS A 77 10.99 1.77 -9.33
N THR A 78 9.75 2.03 -9.73
CA THR A 78 9.19 1.59 -11.01
C THR A 78 9.54 2.59 -12.11
N GLU A 79 10.15 2.13 -13.19
CA GLU A 79 10.37 2.97 -14.37
C GLU A 79 9.11 3.01 -15.24
N VAL A 80 8.56 4.20 -15.47
CA VAL A 80 7.36 4.37 -16.27
C VAL A 80 7.74 4.87 -17.66
N PHE A 81 7.27 4.17 -18.69
CA PHE A 81 7.42 4.50 -20.09
C PHE A 81 6.08 4.97 -20.65
N ALA A 82 6.10 6.06 -21.40
CA ALA A 82 4.92 6.57 -22.09
C ALA A 82 4.77 5.91 -23.46
N TYR A 83 3.57 5.42 -23.78
CA TYR A 83 3.21 5.06 -25.15
C TYR A 83 3.31 6.28 -26.07
N LEU A 84 3.93 6.10 -27.25
CA LEU A 84 4.01 7.10 -28.31
C LEU A 84 4.01 6.41 -29.68
N SER A 85 2.93 6.55 -30.44
CA SER A 85 2.87 6.11 -31.83
C SER A 85 3.69 7.04 -32.73
N VAL A 86 4.66 6.49 -33.48
CA VAL A 86 5.60 7.29 -34.30
C VAL A 86 5.18 7.32 -35.76
N GLY A 87 4.76 6.19 -36.30
CA GLY A 87 4.36 6.03 -37.69
C GLY A 87 2.88 6.28 -37.94
N GLU A 88 2.06 6.35 -36.89
CA GLU A 88 0.62 6.54 -37.01
C GLU A 88 0.07 7.60 -36.03
N THR A 89 -1.09 8.16 -36.36
CA THR A 89 -1.83 9.04 -35.47
C THR A 89 -3.33 9.00 -35.74
N ASP A 90 -4.13 9.43 -34.76
CA ASP A 90 -5.58 9.51 -34.87
C ASP A 90 -6.02 10.59 -35.89
N ALA A 91 -7.27 10.51 -36.36
CA ALA A 91 -7.78 11.42 -37.37
C ALA A 91 -7.79 12.90 -36.95
N LYS A 92 -7.97 13.20 -35.66
CA LYS A 92 -8.01 14.57 -35.13
C LYS A 92 -6.61 15.18 -35.11
N THR A 93 -5.62 14.43 -34.68
CA THR A 93 -4.22 14.87 -34.69
C THR A 93 -3.70 14.99 -36.12
N ALA A 94 -4.05 14.05 -37.01
CA ALA A 94 -3.65 14.07 -38.42
C ALA A 94 -4.13 15.35 -39.16
N GLN A 95 -5.29 15.90 -38.81
CA GLN A 95 -5.79 17.15 -39.40
C GLN A 95 -4.87 18.36 -39.17
N GLN A 96 -4.03 18.32 -38.13
CA GLN A 96 -3.05 19.37 -37.85
C GLN A 96 -1.79 19.25 -38.74
N TYR A 97 -1.55 18.06 -39.32
CA TYR A 97 -0.38 17.74 -40.12
C TYR A 97 -0.75 17.08 -41.46
N PRO A 98 -1.63 17.68 -42.28
CA PRO A 98 -2.18 17.03 -43.47
C PRO A 98 -1.10 16.68 -44.51
N LEU A 99 -0.01 17.46 -44.57
CA LEU A 99 1.13 17.23 -45.47
C LEU A 99 2.06 16.11 -45.01
N ALA A 100 1.88 15.60 -43.79
CA ALA A 100 2.65 14.47 -43.27
C ALA A 100 1.95 13.13 -43.53
N ILE A 101 0.72 13.11 -44.02
CA ILE A 101 -0.05 11.87 -44.23
C ILE A 101 0.42 11.19 -45.52
N ILE A 102 0.89 9.95 -45.40
CA ILE A 102 1.32 9.11 -46.55
C ILE A 102 0.39 7.94 -46.82
N GLY A 103 -0.51 7.62 -45.88
CA GLY A 103 -1.45 6.50 -46.03
C GLY A 103 -2.49 6.45 -44.93
N THR A 104 -3.28 5.37 -44.92
CA THR A 104 -4.27 5.08 -43.87
C THR A 104 -4.21 3.60 -43.52
N ASN A 105 -4.19 3.31 -42.24
CA ASN A 105 -4.34 1.97 -41.71
C ASN A 105 -5.82 1.71 -41.41
N ASN A 106 -6.49 0.92 -42.26
CA ASN A 106 -7.93 0.69 -42.15
C ASN A 106 -8.31 -0.19 -40.95
N GLN A 107 -7.38 -1.01 -40.43
CA GLN A 107 -7.65 -1.89 -39.29
C GLN A 107 -7.78 -1.08 -37.99
N TRP A 108 -6.92 -0.09 -37.81
CA TRP A 108 -6.87 0.75 -36.61
C TRP A 108 -7.50 2.13 -36.79
N GLN A 109 -8.08 2.40 -37.97
CA GLN A 109 -8.66 3.70 -38.34
C GLN A 109 -7.67 4.87 -38.14
N ALA A 110 -6.38 4.61 -38.34
CA ALA A 110 -5.28 5.55 -38.10
C ALA A 110 -4.69 6.10 -39.42
N LYS A 111 -4.05 7.27 -39.34
CA LYS A 111 -3.32 7.89 -40.46
C LYS A 111 -1.84 7.56 -40.36
N ILE A 112 -1.26 7.09 -41.46
CA ILE A 112 0.17 6.73 -41.54
C ILE A 112 0.95 7.99 -41.92
N MET A 113 2.02 8.27 -41.17
CA MET A 113 2.75 9.54 -41.19
C MET A 113 4.16 9.40 -41.78
N ASP A 114 4.61 10.43 -42.49
CA ASP A 114 5.98 10.56 -43.03
C ASP A 114 6.95 10.94 -41.91
N ALA A 115 7.90 10.06 -41.60
CA ALA A 115 8.93 10.29 -40.59
C ALA A 115 9.93 11.38 -41.01
N ASN A 116 9.97 11.76 -42.28
CA ASN A 116 10.81 12.83 -42.81
C ASN A 116 10.10 14.20 -42.81
N ASN A 117 8.79 14.25 -42.55
CA ASN A 117 8.06 15.52 -42.52
C ASN A 117 8.48 16.36 -41.30
N PRO A 118 9.02 17.58 -41.46
CA PRO A 118 9.53 18.38 -40.34
C PRO A 118 8.50 18.68 -39.25
N ALA A 119 7.26 19.00 -39.62
CA ALA A 119 6.22 19.34 -38.65
C ALA A 119 5.80 18.14 -37.80
N TRP A 120 5.73 16.94 -38.39
CA TRP A 120 5.46 15.71 -37.65
C TRP A 120 6.61 15.35 -36.71
N ARG A 121 7.85 15.51 -37.16
CA ARG A 121 9.04 15.28 -36.32
C ARG A 121 9.07 16.23 -35.13
N ASP A 122 8.84 17.52 -35.36
CA ASP A 122 8.82 18.53 -34.30
C ASP A 122 7.72 18.22 -33.27
N HIS A 123 6.53 17.79 -33.72
CA HIS A 123 5.46 17.34 -32.84
C HIS A 123 5.90 16.20 -31.92
N LEU A 124 6.49 15.13 -32.48
CA LEU A 124 6.94 13.96 -31.71
C LEU A 124 8.06 14.33 -30.71
N LEU A 125 9.02 15.15 -31.13
CA LEU A 125 10.11 15.61 -30.26
C LEU A 125 9.62 16.49 -29.12
N GLN A 126 8.68 17.41 -29.39
CA GLN A 126 8.05 18.23 -28.35
C GLN A 126 7.25 17.37 -27.37
N LYS A 127 6.48 16.39 -27.87
CA LYS A 127 5.72 15.46 -27.04
C LYS A 127 6.66 14.63 -26.16
N ALA A 128 7.74 14.10 -26.71
CA ALA A 128 8.76 13.35 -25.97
C ALA A 128 9.42 14.20 -24.87
N LEU A 129 9.73 15.47 -25.16
CA LEU A 129 10.26 16.41 -24.18
C LEU A 129 9.27 16.68 -23.03
N GLN A 130 7.99 16.89 -23.36
CA GLN A 130 6.93 17.07 -22.37
C GLN A 130 6.82 15.85 -21.44
N LEU A 131 6.82 14.64 -22.00
CA LEU A 131 6.75 13.41 -21.22
C LEU A 131 7.97 13.28 -20.29
N LYS A 132 9.19 13.55 -20.76
CA LYS A 132 10.36 13.56 -19.89
C LYS A 132 10.24 14.57 -18.73
N GLN A 133 9.72 15.76 -19.00
CA GLN A 133 9.50 16.80 -17.97
C GLN A 133 8.44 16.38 -16.94
N GLN A 134 7.43 15.60 -17.36
CA GLN A 134 6.43 15.02 -16.45
C GLN A 134 7.00 13.93 -15.53
N GLY A 135 8.15 13.35 -15.88
CA GLY A 135 8.88 12.40 -15.03
C GLY A 135 8.90 10.96 -15.54
N TYR A 136 8.47 10.71 -16.78
CA TYR A 136 8.64 9.40 -17.43
C TYR A 136 10.13 9.07 -17.61
N ALA A 137 10.47 7.79 -17.43
CA ALA A 137 11.84 7.29 -17.59
C ALA A 137 12.25 7.17 -19.08
N GLY A 138 11.27 7.07 -19.97
CA GLY A 138 11.45 6.91 -21.39
C GLY A 138 10.12 6.82 -22.15
N VAL A 139 10.20 6.46 -23.42
CA VAL A 139 9.03 6.25 -24.29
C VAL A 139 9.06 4.87 -24.94
N PHE A 140 7.89 4.27 -25.06
CA PHE A 140 7.64 3.08 -25.86
C PHE A 140 7.11 3.52 -27.23
N LEU A 141 7.87 3.22 -28.26
CA LEU A 141 7.64 3.70 -29.62
C LEU A 141 6.98 2.64 -30.45
N ASP A 142 5.78 2.93 -30.93
CA ASP A 142 4.96 2.02 -31.71
C ASP A 142 4.91 2.43 -33.20
N THR A 143 4.35 1.55 -34.04
CA THR A 143 4.06 1.77 -35.47
C THR A 143 5.28 2.11 -36.34
N LEU A 144 6.45 1.58 -35.98
CA LEU A 144 7.72 1.82 -36.68
C LEU A 144 7.79 1.15 -38.07
N ASP A 145 6.87 0.24 -38.37
CA ASP A 145 6.74 -0.52 -39.62
C ASP A 145 5.52 -0.12 -40.47
N SER A 146 4.64 0.76 -39.99
CA SER A 146 3.39 1.13 -40.69
C SER A 146 3.58 1.74 -42.08
N TYR A 147 4.75 2.32 -42.36
CA TYR A 147 5.06 2.85 -43.70
C TYR A 147 5.04 1.76 -44.78
N GLU A 148 5.23 0.49 -44.41
CA GLU A 148 5.22 -0.63 -45.35
C GLU A 148 3.84 -0.86 -45.96
N LEU A 149 2.77 -0.48 -45.25
CA LEU A 149 1.39 -0.51 -45.73
C LEU A 149 1.08 0.61 -46.73
N ALA A 150 1.80 1.73 -46.66
CA ALA A 150 1.52 2.93 -47.44
C ALA A 150 2.45 3.11 -48.66
N LEU A 151 3.71 2.69 -48.55
CA LEU A 151 4.76 2.96 -49.53
C LEU A 151 5.16 1.70 -50.30
N ALA A 152 5.44 1.86 -51.60
CA ALA A 152 6.08 0.82 -52.39
C ALA A 152 7.50 0.54 -51.87
N THR A 153 7.96 -0.71 -51.95
CA THR A 153 9.24 -1.19 -51.39
C THR A 153 10.46 -0.35 -51.76
N LYS A 154 10.48 0.24 -52.97
CA LYS A 154 11.55 1.14 -53.42
C LYS A 154 11.73 2.42 -52.58
N HIS A 155 10.70 2.82 -51.84
CA HIS A 155 10.70 4.01 -50.98
C HIS A 155 10.97 3.69 -49.50
N HIS A 156 10.97 2.40 -49.12
CA HIS A 156 11.22 1.96 -47.76
C HIS A 156 12.59 2.44 -47.22
N PRO A 157 13.71 2.36 -47.97
CA PRO A 157 15.00 2.80 -47.43
C PRO A 157 15.05 4.27 -47.02
N ALA A 158 14.35 5.16 -47.74
CA ALA A 158 14.31 6.58 -47.42
C ALA A 158 13.54 6.85 -46.12
N GLN A 159 12.40 6.17 -45.95
CA GLN A 159 11.62 6.25 -44.71
C GLN A 159 12.39 5.66 -43.52
N GLN A 160 13.06 4.51 -43.71
CA GLN A 160 13.88 3.88 -42.68
C GLN A 160 15.01 4.80 -42.22
N GLN A 161 15.71 5.48 -43.14
CA GLN A 161 16.72 6.48 -42.79
C GLN A 161 16.14 7.66 -42.01
N ALA A 162 14.96 8.15 -42.40
CA ALA A 162 14.27 9.21 -41.67
C ALA A 162 13.86 8.78 -40.25
N LEU A 163 13.36 7.54 -40.10
CA LEU A 163 13.04 6.91 -38.81
C LEU A 163 14.30 6.75 -37.95
N VAL A 164 15.40 6.20 -38.47
CA VAL A 164 16.68 6.08 -37.75
C VAL A 164 17.13 7.45 -37.23
N SER A 165 17.09 8.49 -38.07
CA SER A 165 17.44 9.84 -37.62
C SER A 165 16.48 10.38 -36.56
N LEU A 166 15.18 10.09 -36.66
CA LEU A 166 14.19 10.49 -35.67
C LEU A 166 14.40 9.77 -34.33
N LEU A 167 14.62 8.47 -34.36
CA LEU A 167 14.86 7.64 -33.18
C LEU A 167 16.11 8.10 -32.43
N ASN A 168 17.20 8.44 -33.13
CA ASN A 168 18.39 9.02 -32.50
C ASN A 168 18.06 10.36 -31.80
N GLN A 169 17.24 11.22 -32.40
CA GLN A 169 16.80 12.48 -31.78
C GLN A 169 15.86 12.25 -30.59
N LEU A 170 14.95 11.28 -30.70
CA LEU A 170 14.05 10.89 -29.62
C LEU A 170 14.84 10.35 -28.43
N GLN A 171 15.82 9.47 -28.62
CA GLN A 171 16.69 8.96 -27.55
C GLN A 171 17.37 10.10 -26.79
N LEU A 172 17.92 11.10 -27.50
CA LEU A 172 18.52 12.28 -26.87
C LEU A 172 17.49 13.10 -26.08
N THR A 173 16.26 13.17 -26.60
CA THR A 173 15.18 13.98 -26.02
C THR A 173 14.52 13.30 -24.83
N SER A 174 13.98 12.09 -24.97
CA SER A 174 13.22 11.35 -23.95
C SER A 174 14.09 10.51 -23.01
N GLY A 175 15.34 10.21 -23.37
CA GLY A 175 16.20 9.30 -22.62
C GLY A 175 16.07 7.87 -23.14
N LYS A 176 15.44 6.97 -22.37
CA LYS A 176 15.33 5.55 -22.73
C LYS A 176 14.27 5.34 -23.82
N LEU A 177 14.58 4.54 -24.82
CA LEU A 177 13.61 4.04 -25.81
C LEU A 177 13.34 2.55 -25.62
N ILE A 178 12.08 2.16 -25.77
CA ILE A 178 11.65 0.79 -26.04
C ILE A 178 10.97 0.82 -27.41
N LEU A 179 11.36 -0.06 -28.33
CA LEU A 179 10.80 -0.08 -29.69
C LEU A 179 9.81 -1.25 -29.82
N ASN A 180 8.61 -1.02 -30.35
CA ASN A 180 7.80 -2.10 -30.88
C ASN A 180 8.34 -2.49 -32.26
N ARG A 181 8.88 -3.70 -32.39
CA ARG A 181 9.53 -4.20 -33.61
C ARG A 181 10.67 -3.29 -34.08
N GLY A 182 10.60 -2.76 -35.31
CA GLY A 182 11.66 -1.95 -35.89
C GLY A 182 12.97 -2.71 -36.16
N PHE A 183 12.92 -4.03 -36.36
CA PHE A 183 14.09 -4.91 -36.46
C PHE A 183 15.12 -4.47 -37.52
N THR A 184 14.64 -3.91 -38.63
CA THR A 184 15.47 -3.45 -39.76
C THR A 184 16.22 -2.15 -39.45
N LEU A 185 15.80 -1.40 -38.43
CA LEU A 185 16.38 -0.10 -38.05
C LEU A 185 17.54 -0.27 -37.06
N LEU A 186 17.56 -1.36 -36.30
CA LEU A 186 18.40 -1.54 -35.11
C LEU A 186 19.91 -1.40 -35.39
N ASN A 187 20.38 -1.94 -36.52
CA ASN A 187 21.79 -1.90 -36.91
C ASN A 187 22.28 -0.53 -37.39
N GLN A 188 21.37 0.42 -37.59
CA GLN A 188 21.66 1.78 -38.08
C GLN A 188 21.53 2.84 -36.96
N LEU A 189 21.05 2.47 -35.77
CA LEU A 189 20.92 3.39 -34.65
C LEU A 189 22.30 3.74 -34.08
N GLN A 190 22.49 5.02 -33.74
CA GLN A 190 23.73 5.49 -33.12
C GLN A 190 23.83 5.03 -31.66
N THR A 191 22.69 4.92 -30.99
CA THR A 191 22.56 4.39 -29.62
C THR A 191 21.49 3.31 -29.65
N LEU A 192 21.82 2.12 -29.14
CA LEU A 192 20.88 1.01 -29.07
C LEU A 192 19.75 1.34 -28.07
N PRO A 193 18.50 0.93 -28.35
CA PRO A 193 17.38 1.11 -27.44
C PRO A 193 17.56 0.24 -26.19
N THR A 194 16.80 0.54 -25.15
CA THR A 194 16.77 -0.25 -23.91
C THR A 194 16.27 -1.67 -24.17
N ALA A 195 15.22 -1.78 -24.98
CA ALA A 195 14.60 -3.05 -25.34
C ALA A 195 13.86 -2.95 -26.68
N VAL A 196 13.60 -4.11 -27.29
CA VAL A 196 12.71 -4.27 -28.43
C VAL A 196 11.60 -5.25 -28.05
N VAL A 197 10.36 -4.88 -28.37
CA VAL A 197 9.14 -5.64 -28.11
C VAL A 197 8.66 -6.31 -29.39
N ALA A 198 8.03 -7.47 -29.27
CA ALA A 198 7.28 -8.09 -30.34
C ALA A 198 5.91 -8.61 -29.89
N GLU A 199 4.92 -8.40 -30.77
CA GLU A 199 3.53 -8.81 -30.65
C GLU A 199 3.13 -9.61 -31.92
N SER A 200 2.77 -10.88 -31.85
CA SER A 200 2.98 -11.85 -30.75
C SER A 200 3.79 -13.05 -31.26
N LEU A 201 4.44 -13.81 -30.38
CA LEU A 201 5.29 -14.94 -30.77
C LEU A 201 4.53 -16.25 -30.93
N VAL A 202 3.70 -16.61 -29.95
CA VAL A 202 2.94 -17.87 -29.95
C VAL A 202 1.45 -17.60 -29.87
N TYR A 203 1.02 -16.80 -28.90
CA TYR A 203 -0.41 -16.54 -28.66
C TYR A 203 -0.79 -15.14 -29.14
N GLY A 204 -1.59 -15.07 -30.19
CA GLY A 204 -2.10 -13.85 -30.81
C GLY A 204 -3.51 -13.50 -30.34
N TYR A 205 -3.90 -12.26 -30.63
CA TYR A 205 -5.24 -11.77 -30.41
C TYR A 205 -5.76 -11.03 -31.64
N ASP A 206 -6.95 -11.39 -32.08
CA ASP A 206 -7.65 -10.74 -33.17
C ASP A 206 -8.67 -9.76 -32.59
N VAL A 207 -8.33 -8.47 -32.65
CA VAL A 207 -9.17 -7.38 -32.15
C VAL A 207 -10.52 -7.30 -32.89
N ALA A 208 -10.56 -7.62 -34.18
CA ALA A 208 -11.79 -7.50 -34.97
C ALA A 208 -12.82 -8.59 -34.60
N ASN A 209 -12.33 -9.79 -34.27
CA ASN A 209 -13.17 -10.93 -33.90
C ASN A 209 -13.27 -11.14 -32.38
N ASN A 210 -12.50 -10.38 -31.58
CA ASN A 210 -12.34 -10.56 -30.14
C ASN A 210 -11.99 -12.02 -29.78
N ASP A 211 -11.02 -12.60 -30.50
CA ASP A 211 -10.66 -14.00 -30.39
C ASP A 211 -9.15 -14.22 -30.19
N TYR A 212 -8.79 -15.28 -29.48
CA TYR A 212 -7.41 -15.66 -29.21
C TYR A 212 -6.99 -16.78 -30.17
N PHE A 213 -5.80 -16.67 -30.76
CA PHE A 213 -5.32 -17.66 -31.72
C PHE A 213 -3.85 -18.04 -31.48
N ILE A 214 -3.42 -19.12 -32.11
CA ILE A 214 -2.02 -19.58 -32.08
C ILE A 214 -1.36 -19.23 -33.41
N GLN A 215 -0.19 -18.61 -33.36
CA GLN A 215 0.61 -18.26 -34.53
C GLN A 215 1.04 -19.49 -35.33
N SER A 216 1.25 -19.31 -36.63
CA SER A 216 1.78 -20.39 -37.48
C SER A 216 3.22 -20.71 -37.11
N ALA A 217 3.66 -21.95 -37.35
CA ALA A 217 5.05 -22.35 -37.09
C ALA A 217 6.07 -21.50 -37.88
N GLU A 218 5.68 -21.03 -39.07
CA GLU A 218 6.49 -20.15 -39.91
C GLU A 218 6.65 -18.75 -39.28
N ASP A 219 5.54 -18.15 -38.84
CA ASP A 219 5.57 -16.82 -38.21
C ASP A 219 6.31 -16.84 -36.88
N THR A 220 6.08 -17.86 -36.04
CA THR A 220 6.82 -18.06 -34.79
C THR A 220 8.32 -18.20 -35.05
N LEU A 221 8.73 -18.97 -36.06
CA LEU A 221 10.14 -19.15 -36.40
C LEU A 221 10.75 -17.85 -36.95
N TRP A 222 10.04 -17.16 -37.83
CA TRP A 222 10.49 -15.87 -38.38
C TRP A 222 10.71 -14.85 -37.27
N LEU A 223 9.74 -14.69 -36.37
CA LEU A 223 9.81 -13.70 -35.30
C LEU A 223 10.87 -14.08 -34.26
N ALA A 224 10.99 -15.36 -33.90
CA ALA A 224 12.06 -15.85 -33.04
C ALA A 224 13.44 -15.51 -33.62
N ASN A 225 13.65 -15.70 -34.93
CA ASN A 225 14.91 -15.34 -35.58
C ASN A 225 15.21 -13.83 -35.53
N GLN A 226 14.19 -12.95 -35.56
CA GLN A 226 14.40 -11.51 -35.38
C GLN A 226 14.76 -11.17 -33.93
N LEU A 227 14.06 -11.76 -32.95
CA LEU A 227 14.33 -11.56 -31.53
C LEU A 227 15.71 -12.10 -31.12
N ASP A 228 16.15 -13.21 -31.72
CA ASP A 228 17.51 -13.73 -31.53
C ASP A 228 18.57 -12.75 -32.05
N LYS A 229 18.32 -12.05 -33.17
CA LYS A 229 19.21 -10.97 -33.63
C LYS A 229 19.22 -9.79 -32.65
N VAL A 230 18.06 -9.39 -32.12
CA VAL A 230 17.98 -8.34 -31.09
C VAL A 230 18.91 -8.67 -29.92
N LYS A 231 18.83 -9.91 -29.40
CA LYS A 231 19.73 -10.39 -28.34
C LYS A 231 21.21 -10.38 -28.75
N GLN A 232 21.53 -10.72 -30.00
CA GLN A 232 22.91 -10.65 -30.51
C GLN A 232 23.48 -9.22 -30.51
N TYR A 233 22.63 -8.19 -30.63
CA TYR A 233 23.05 -6.79 -30.44
C TYR A 233 23.22 -6.39 -28.97
N GLY A 234 22.98 -7.29 -28.01
CA GLY A 234 23.00 -6.99 -26.58
C GLY A 234 21.78 -6.20 -26.10
N VAL A 235 20.70 -6.17 -26.89
CA VAL A 235 19.45 -5.49 -26.56
C VAL A 235 18.46 -6.50 -25.97
N GLU A 236 17.70 -6.08 -24.96
CA GLU A 236 16.66 -6.92 -24.37
C GLU A 236 15.52 -7.17 -25.38
N ALA A 237 15.13 -8.45 -25.52
CA ALA A 237 13.99 -8.87 -26.31
C ALA A 237 12.79 -9.15 -25.39
N ILE A 238 11.72 -8.38 -25.54
CA ILE A 238 10.46 -8.52 -24.82
C ILE A 238 9.42 -9.13 -25.76
N VAL A 239 8.62 -10.08 -25.25
CA VAL A 239 7.54 -10.69 -26.01
C VAL A 239 6.22 -10.48 -25.28
N ILE A 240 5.25 -9.90 -25.98
CA ILE A 240 3.87 -9.80 -25.54
C ILE A 240 3.04 -10.85 -26.26
N ASP A 241 2.46 -11.76 -25.50
CA ASP A 241 1.55 -12.79 -25.98
C ASP A 241 0.20 -12.63 -25.26
N TYR A 242 -0.89 -13.02 -25.92
CA TYR A 242 -2.24 -12.77 -25.41
C TYR A 242 -2.95 -14.06 -25.05
N LEU A 243 -3.44 -14.14 -23.81
CA LEU A 243 -4.24 -15.27 -23.33
C LEU A 243 -5.40 -14.78 -22.45
N PRO A 244 -6.49 -15.57 -22.34
CA PRO A 244 -7.58 -15.33 -21.38
C PRO A 244 -7.08 -15.15 -19.93
N PRO A 245 -7.91 -14.62 -19.01
CA PRO A 245 -7.51 -14.23 -17.64
C PRO A 245 -7.03 -15.38 -16.73
N ASP A 246 -7.11 -16.65 -17.16
CA ASP A 246 -6.59 -17.76 -16.36
C ASP A 246 -5.07 -17.63 -16.18
N ILE A 247 -4.65 -17.60 -14.92
CA ILE A 247 -3.27 -17.35 -14.54
C ILE A 247 -2.34 -18.52 -14.87
N GLN A 248 -2.80 -19.77 -14.80
CA GLN A 248 -1.93 -20.94 -14.99
C GLN A 248 -1.42 -21.07 -16.44
N PRO A 249 -2.27 -20.93 -17.48
CA PRO A 249 -1.80 -20.83 -18.86
C PRO A 249 -0.85 -19.65 -19.10
N ARG A 250 -1.13 -18.48 -18.52
CA ARG A 250 -0.26 -17.29 -18.64
C ARG A 250 1.13 -17.55 -18.05
N ILE A 251 1.22 -18.20 -16.88
CA ILE A 251 2.50 -18.60 -16.27
C ILE A 251 3.25 -19.61 -17.15
N ALA A 252 2.57 -20.60 -17.71
CA ALA A 252 3.19 -21.60 -18.58
C ALA A 252 3.77 -20.97 -19.86
N ALA A 253 3.03 -20.05 -20.48
CA ALA A 253 3.50 -19.27 -21.63
C ALA A 253 4.71 -18.39 -21.25
N ALA A 254 4.63 -17.67 -20.14
CA ALA A 254 5.72 -16.82 -19.65
C ALA A 254 7.02 -17.62 -19.41
N LYS A 255 6.92 -18.80 -18.77
CA LYS A 255 8.06 -19.72 -18.56
C LYS A 255 8.70 -20.17 -19.88
N THR A 256 7.87 -20.44 -20.89
CA THR A 256 8.34 -20.88 -22.21
C THR A 256 9.14 -19.79 -22.92
N LEU A 257 8.68 -18.53 -22.82
CA LEU A 257 9.39 -17.37 -23.36
C LEU A 257 10.69 -17.08 -22.61
N GLN A 258 10.64 -17.14 -21.28
CA GLN A 258 11.79 -16.93 -20.41
C GLN A 258 12.89 -17.98 -20.66
N ALA A 259 12.52 -19.25 -20.88
CA ALA A 259 13.48 -20.31 -21.22
C ALA A 259 14.22 -20.06 -22.55
N ARG A 260 13.68 -19.21 -23.44
CA ARG A 260 14.33 -18.75 -24.68
C ARG A 260 15.15 -17.47 -24.50
N GLY A 261 15.23 -16.95 -23.28
CA GLY A 261 15.94 -15.71 -22.95
C GLY A 261 15.18 -14.45 -23.33
N TYR A 262 13.85 -14.51 -23.44
CA TYR A 262 12.99 -13.33 -23.64
C TYR A 262 12.37 -12.89 -22.32
N THR A 263 12.14 -11.58 -22.16
CA THR A 263 11.33 -11.08 -21.06
C THR A 263 9.85 -11.23 -21.44
N PRO A 264 9.06 -12.05 -20.73
CA PRO A 264 7.66 -12.25 -21.07
C PRO A 264 6.77 -11.12 -20.54
N TYR A 265 5.67 -10.88 -21.25
CA TYR A 265 4.47 -10.26 -20.70
C TYR A 265 3.22 -10.89 -21.31
N ILE A 266 2.44 -11.63 -20.51
CA ILE A 266 1.26 -12.36 -21.00
C ILE A 266 -0.01 -11.74 -20.41
N SER A 267 -0.82 -11.09 -21.22
CA SER A 267 -2.03 -10.38 -20.77
C SER A 267 -3.24 -10.65 -21.66
N ASP A 268 -4.33 -9.92 -21.44
CA ASP A 268 -5.49 -9.89 -22.33
C ASP A 268 -5.18 -9.12 -23.62
N GLY A 269 -5.98 -9.37 -24.66
CA GLY A 269 -5.80 -8.78 -25.99
C GLY A 269 -5.84 -7.26 -26.07
N LEU A 270 -6.43 -6.58 -25.07
CA LEU A 270 -6.55 -5.13 -25.00
C LEU A 270 -5.59 -4.48 -24.00
N LEU A 271 -4.72 -5.27 -23.36
CA LEU A 271 -3.79 -4.79 -22.33
C LEU A 271 -4.51 -4.01 -21.22
N SER A 272 -5.70 -4.50 -20.84
CA SER A 272 -6.58 -3.92 -19.84
C SER A 272 -6.52 -4.66 -18.49
N GLN A 273 -5.77 -5.76 -18.44
CA GLN A 273 -5.54 -6.58 -17.26
C GLN A 273 -4.05 -6.62 -16.91
N PHE A 274 -3.76 -6.92 -15.64
CA PHE A 274 -2.40 -7.13 -15.18
C PHE A 274 -1.89 -8.51 -15.63
N GLY A 275 -0.94 -8.52 -16.57
CA GLY A 275 -0.37 -9.73 -17.15
C GLY A 275 0.78 -10.38 -16.35
N VAL A 276 1.24 -11.53 -16.83
CA VAL A 276 2.35 -12.29 -16.22
C VAL A 276 3.68 -11.92 -16.87
N SER A 277 4.63 -11.43 -16.08
CA SER A 277 6.04 -11.26 -16.46
C SER A 277 6.93 -12.23 -15.67
N ASN A 278 8.22 -11.94 -15.48
CA ASN A 278 9.11 -12.73 -14.60
C ASN A 278 8.60 -12.81 -13.15
N HIS A 279 7.76 -11.85 -12.76
CA HIS A 279 6.84 -11.94 -11.63
C HIS A 279 5.53 -11.26 -12.00
N TYR A 280 4.48 -11.53 -11.23
CA TYR A 280 3.13 -11.04 -11.49
C TYR A 280 2.40 -10.70 -10.18
N PRO A 281 1.57 -9.65 -10.14
CA PRO A 281 0.86 -9.22 -8.95
C PRO A 281 -0.16 -10.26 -8.51
N VAL A 282 -0.29 -10.44 -7.19
CA VAL A 282 -1.42 -11.17 -6.60
C VAL A 282 -2.60 -10.22 -6.46
N PRO A 283 -3.81 -10.58 -6.92
CA PRO A 283 -5.01 -9.81 -6.66
C PRO A 283 -5.24 -9.68 -5.15
N ARG A 284 -5.19 -8.45 -4.63
CA ARG A 284 -5.37 -8.17 -3.19
C ARG A 284 -6.70 -7.52 -2.86
N ARG A 285 -7.47 -7.11 -3.86
CA ARG A 285 -8.70 -6.34 -3.62
C ARG A 285 -9.84 -7.27 -3.24
N VAL A 286 -10.60 -6.91 -2.22
CA VAL A 286 -11.86 -7.57 -1.86
C VAL A 286 -12.97 -6.56 -2.05
N LEU A 287 -13.85 -6.82 -3.02
CA LEU A 287 -14.96 -5.94 -3.36
C LEU A 287 -16.11 -6.15 -2.38
N GLY A 288 -16.57 -5.08 -1.74
CA GLY A 288 -17.79 -5.06 -0.96
C GLY A 288 -18.72 -3.94 -1.41
N PHE A 289 -19.98 -4.02 -0.99
CA PHE A 289 -21.01 -3.07 -1.41
C PHE A 289 -21.69 -2.40 -0.22
N TYR A 290 -22.19 -1.19 -0.47
CA TYR A 290 -23.08 -0.46 0.43
C TYR A 290 -24.12 0.34 -0.35
N ASP A 291 -25.20 0.76 0.32
CA ASP A 291 -26.26 1.55 -0.28
C ASP A 291 -26.10 3.03 0.08
N GLY A 292 -25.47 3.80 -0.82
CA GLY A 292 -25.19 5.21 -0.61
C GLY A 292 -26.41 6.11 -0.57
N SER A 293 -27.62 5.60 -0.85
CA SER A 293 -28.87 6.33 -0.65
C SER A 293 -29.33 6.31 0.82
N THR A 294 -28.78 5.40 1.64
CA THR A 294 -29.18 5.18 3.04
C THR A 294 -28.09 5.49 4.05
N GLU A 295 -26.81 5.32 3.67
CA GLU A 295 -25.69 5.47 4.59
C GLU A 295 -24.43 6.05 3.92
N LEU A 296 -23.55 6.66 4.72
CA LEU A 296 -22.23 7.05 4.25
C LEU A 296 -21.32 5.82 4.18
N LYS A 297 -20.37 5.81 3.22
CA LYS A 297 -19.36 4.74 3.09
C LYS A 297 -18.70 4.40 4.44
N LYS A 298 -18.35 5.40 5.25
CA LYS A 298 -17.68 5.22 6.55
C LYS A 298 -18.53 4.46 7.58
N GLN A 299 -19.85 4.56 7.47
CA GLN A 299 -20.82 3.89 8.34
C GLN A 299 -21.16 2.49 7.81
N SER A 300 -21.02 2.26 6.51
CA SER A 300 -21.37 0.99 5.88
C SER A 300 -20.72 -0.23 6.52
N ASN A 301 -21.45 -1.34 6.51
CA ASN A 301 -20.96 -2.63 7.02
C ASN A 301 -19.64 -3.07 6.36
N CYS A 302 -19.48 -2.77 5.07
CA CYS A 302 -18.25 -3.03 4.31
C CYS A 302 -17.04 -2.30 4.92
N HIS A 303 -17.16 -1.00 5.15
CA HIS A 303 -16.06 -0.21 5.69
C HIS A 303 -15.88 -0.46 7.19
N ARG A 304 -16.98 -0.46 7.94
CA ARG A 304 -16.98 -0.44 9.40
C ARG A 304 -16.48 -1.75 10.03
N TYR A 305 -16.89 -2.89 9.48
CA TYR A 305 -16.69 -4.20 10.11
C TYR A 305 -15.77 -5.12 9.30
N LEU A 306 -15.91 -5.14 7.98
CA LEU A 306 -15.19 -6.09 7.14
C LEU A 306 -13.77 -5.64 6.81
N SER A 307 -13.57 -4.32 6.66
CA SER A 307 -12.28 -3.77 6.28
C SER A 307 -11.17 -4.14 7.26
N THR A 308 -11.42 -4.11 8.58
CA THR A 308 -10.46 -4.56 9.61
C THR A 308 -10.04 -6.02 9.41
N LEU A 309 -10.99 -6.90 9.07
CA LEU A 309 -10.71 -8.32 8.84
C LEU A 309 -9.89 -8.53 7.56
N ILE A 310 -10.25 -7.82 6.49
CA ILE A 310 -9.59 -7.88 5.19
C ILE A 310 -8.15 -7.36 5.29
N GLU A 311 -7.96 -6.21 5.94
CA GLU A 311 -6.65 -5.60 6.21
C GLU A 311 -5.73 -6.56 6.97
N TYR A 312 -6.26 -7.23 8.00
CA TYR A 312 -5.49 -8.17 8.80
C TYR A 312 -4.86 -9.29 7.95
N TYR A 313 -5.58 -9.82 6.94
CA TYR A 313 -5.05 -10.85 6.05
C TYR A 313 -4.10 -10.31 4.96
N GLY A 314 -3.81 -9.00 4.96
CA GLY A 314 -2.97 -8.36 3.94
C GLY A 314 -3.74 -8.00 2.67
N TYR A 315 -5.06 -8.09 2.65
CA TYR A 315 -5.90 -7.72 1.50
C TYR A 315 -6.37 -6.27 1.63
N VAL A 316 -6.92 -5.73 0.55
CA VAL A 316 -7.37 -4.34 0.44
C VAL A 316 -8.89 -4.31 0.28
N PRO A 317 -9.64 -3.78 1.26
CA PRO A 317 -11.08 -3.62 1.12
C PRO A 317 -11.39 -2.51 0.12
N GLN A 318 -12.34 -2.77 -0.77
CA GLN A 318 -12.88 -1.79 -1.70
C GLN A 318 -14.40 -1.79 -1.58
N CYS A 319 -14.95 -0.77 -0.92
CA CYS A 319 -16.39 -0.62 -0.72
C CYS A 319 -16.98 0.30 -1.77
N GLU A 320 -17.82 -0.25 -2.65
CA GLU A 320 -18.47 0.45 -3.75
C GLU A 320 -19.95 0.71 -3.44
N ASP A 321 -20.44 1.88 -3.85
CA ASP A 321 -21.86 2.22 -3.79
C ASP A 321 -22.60 1.44 -4.89
N ILE A 322 -23.71 0.78 -4.53
CA ILE A 322 -24.58 0.08 -5.50
C ILE A 322 -25.22 1.03 -6.52
N HIS A 323 -25.25 2.34 -6.23
CA HIS A 323 -25.74 3.37 -7.14
C HIS A 323 -24.66 3.93 -8.06
N ASN A 324 -23.42 3.43 -7.97
CA ASN A 324 -22.36 3.78 -8.91
C ASN A 324 -22.77 3.36 -10.35
N PRO A 325 -22.87 4.29 -11.32
CA PRO A 325 -23.27 3.95 -12.68
C PRO A 325 -22.29 3.02 -13.40
N GLN A 326 -21.06 2.88 -12.90
CA GLN A 326 -20.02 1.99 -13.44
C GLN A 326 -20.00 0.61 -12.79
N LEU A 327 -20.94 0.28 -11.89
CA LEU A 327 -20.95 -0.98 -11.14
C LEU A 327 -20.80 -2.22 -12.04
N ILE A 328 -21.55 -2.28 -13.15
CA ILE A 328 -21.54 -3.41 -14.08
C ILE A 328 -20.28 -3.47 -14.95
N ASN A 329 -19.51 -2.38 -15.02
CA ASN A 329 -18.28 -2.27 -15.79
C ASN A 329 -17.02 -2.48 -14.94
N ILE A 330 -17.18 -2.78 -13.65
CA ILE A 330 -16.06 -3.10 -12.77
C ILE A 330 -15.36 -4.36 -13.32
N ASN A 331 -14.07 -4.23 -13.63
CA ASN A 331 -13.25 -5.35 -14.05
C ASN A 331 -13.01 -6.31 -12.88
N ILE A 332 -13.77 -7.40 -12.82
CA ILE A 332 -13.71 -8.37 -11.72
C ILE A 332 -12.35 -9.07 -11.59
N ASN A 333 -11.52 -9.11 -12.64
CA ASN A 333 -10.23 -9.82 -12.63
C ASN A 333 -9.18 -9.17 -11.69
N GLN A 334 -9.42 -7.96 -11.19
CA GLN A 334 -8.54 -7.31 -10.21
C GLN A 334 -8.86 -7.68 -8.74
N PHE A 335 -9.93 -8.44 -8.50
CA PHE A 335 -10.38 -8.80 -7.16
C PHE A 335 -10.09 -10.26 -6.83
N ALA A 336 -9.78 -10.52 -5.57
CA ALA A 336 -9.63 -11.87 -5.02
C ALA A 336 -10.96 -12.47 -4.57
N ALA A 337 -11.91 -11.62 -4.16
CA ALA A 337 -13.22 -12.04 -3.69
C ALA A 337 -14.24 -10.89 -3.73
N VAL A 338 -15.51 -11.23 -3.66
CA VAL A 338 -16.66 -10.32 -3.59
C VAL A 338 -17.49 -10.61 -2.34
N LEU A 339 -18.02 -9.58 -1.71
CA LEU A 339 -18.82 -9.69 -0.50
C LEU A 339 -20.07 -8.80 -0.56
N TYR A 340 -21.23 -9.40 -0.26
CA TYR A 340 -22.49 -8.68 -0.09
C TYR A 340 -22.95 -8.71 1.35
N TRP A 341 -23.12 -7.54 1.94
CA TRP A 341 -23.78 -7.36 3.23
C TRP A 341 -24.76 -6.19 3.11
N LEU A 342 -25.79 -6.43 2.32
CA LEU A 342 -26.80 -5.45 1.94
C LEU A 342 -28.14 -5.81 2.58
N PRO A 343 -28.98 -4.81 2.89
CA PRO A 343 -30.36 -5.07 3.27
C PRO A 343 -31.17 -5.58 2.07
N GLN A 344 -32.28 -6.30 2.32
CA GLN A 344 -33.11 -6.86 1.26
C GLN A 344 -33.49 -5.87 0.16
N ALA A 345 -33.85 -4.64 0.53
CA ALA A 345 -34.29 -3.62 -0.42
C ALA A 345 -33.23 -3.32 -1.49
N SER A 346 -31.94 -3.35 -1.13
CA SER A 346 -30.83 -3.04 -2.04
C SER A 346 -30.59 -4.15 -3.06
N TYR A 347 -30.98 -5.41 -2.79
CA TYR A 347 -30.90 -6.50 -3.78
C TYR A 347 -31.92 -6.38 -4.92
N ASN A 348 -32.90 -5.46 -4.83
CA ASN A 348 -33.80 -5.15 -5.95
C ASN A 348 -33.14 -4.29 -7.03
N ASN A 349 -31.94 -3.77 -6.78
CA ASN A 349 -31.16 -3.04 -7.78
C ASN A 349 -30.71 -4.01 -8.89
N ILE A 350 -31.15 -3.74 -10.13
CA ILE A 350 -30.87 -4.59 -11.30
C ILE A 350 -29.37 -4.75 -11.55
N SER A 351 -28.59 -3.69 -11.37
CA SER A 351 -27.13 -3.72 -11.54
C SER A 351 -26.49 -4.66 -10.51
N VAL A 352 -26.97 -4.66 -9.27
CA VAL A 352 -26.51 -5.58 -8.22
C VAL A 352 -26.84 -7.02 -8.59
N GLN A 353 -28.07 -7.29 -9.04
CA GLN A 353 -28.50 -8.63 -9.47
C GLN A 353 -27.67 -9.17 -10.65
N GLN A 354 -27.39 -8.33 -11.64
CA GLN A 354 -26.54 -8.69 -12.78
C GLN A 354 -25.10 -8.95 -12.34
N PHE A 355 -24.57 -8.11 -11.45
CA PHE A 355 -23.21 -8.27 -10.94
C PHE A 355 -23.07 -9.53 -10.08
N ILE A 356 -24.07 -9.89 -9.25
CA ILE A 356 -24.10 -11.16 -8.51
C ILE A 356 -23.92 -12.34 -9.46
N LYS A 357 -24.69 -12.39 -10.56
CA LYS A 357 -24.64 -13.49 -11.54
C LYS A 357 -23.26 -13.60 -12.20
N ALA A 358 -22.62 -12.46 -12.48
CA ALA A 358 -21.27 -12.43 -13.06
C ALA A 358 -20.19 -12.86 -12.04
N ALA A 359 -20.28 -12.37 -10.81
CA ALA A 359 -19.29 -12.59 -9.76
C ALA A 359 -19.22 -14.06 -9.31
N ILE A 360 -20.35 -14.71 -9.01
CA ILE A 360 -20.37 -16.08 -8.49
C ILE A 360 -19.77 -17.12 -9.47
N ALA A 361 -19.75 -16.80 -10.76
CA ALA A 361 -19.21 -17.66 -11.80
C ALA A 361 -17.67 -17.59 -11.88
N GLN A 362 -17.06 -16.53 -11.36
CA GLN A 362 -15.64 -16.20 -11.61
C GLN A 362 -14.83 -15.98 -10.34
N LEU A 363 -15.46 -15.56 -9.24
CA LEU A 363 -14.79 -15.19 -8.00
C LEU A 363 -15.46 -15.82 -6.77
N PRO A 364 -14.67 -16.15 -5.72
CA PRO A 364 -15.19 -16.39 -4.40
C PRO A 364 -16.12 -15.24 -3.97
N THR A 365 -17.39 -15.57 -3.72
CA THR A 365 -18.45 -14.63 -3.39
C THR A 365 -19.07 -15.03 -2.06
N VAL A 366 -19.20 -14.07 -1.14
CA VAL A 366 -19.76 -14.31 0.20
C VAL A 366 -20.95 -13.40 0.45
N PHE A 367 -22.03 -13.98 0.98
CA PHE A 367 -23.20 -13.22 1.45
C PHE A 367 -23.24 -13.22 2.97
N ILE A 368 -23.42 -12.04 3.57
CA ILE A 368 -23.59 -11.85 5.00
C ILE A 368 -24.97 -11.27 5.29
N GLY A 369 -25.62 -11.82 6.31
CA GLY A 369 -26.93 -11.38 6.75
C GLY A 369 -28.03 -12.05 5.93
N GLU A 370 -28.43 -11.41 4.84
CA GLU A 370 -29.57 -11.81 4.00
C GLU A 370 -29.13 -12.25 2.60
N LEU A 371 -29.94 -13.11 1.96
CA LEU A 371 -29.79 -13.49 0.56
C LEU A 371 -30.84 -12.76 -0.30
N PRO A 372 -30.55 -12.48 -1.57
CA PRO A 372 -31.55 -11.97 -2.51
C PRO A 372 -32.80 -12.86 -2.55
N ASP A 373 -33.99 -12.27 -2.53
CA ASP A 373 -35.28 -12.97 -2.53
C ASP A 373 -35.80 -13.25 -3.95
N ASP A 374 -35.16 -12.68 -4.97
CA ASP A 374 -35.37 -13.07 -6.36
C ASP A 374 -35.19 -14.59 -6.52
N ALA A 375 -36.26 -15.27 -6.89
CA ALA A 375 -36.29 -16.73 -6.94
C ALA A 375 -35.26 -17.31 -7.92
N GLY A 376 -34.94 -16.58 -9.00
CA GLY A 376 -33.93 -16.98 -9.97
C GLY A 376 -32.53 -16.95 -9.38
N ILE A 377 -32.18 -15.87 -8.66
CA ILE A 377 -30.91 -15.75 -7.95
C ILE A 377 -30.82 -16.75 -6.80
N LEU A 378 -31.87 -16.91 -5.99
CA LEU A 378 -31.85 -17.83 -4.85
C LEU A 378 -31.65 -19.29 -5.31
N SER A 379 -32.31 -19.68 -6.41
CA SER A 379 -32.10 -20.99 -7.05
C SER A 379 -30.69 -21.13 -7.62
N LEU A 380 -30.13 -20.08 -8.24
CA LEU A 380 -28.76 -20.07 -8.75
C LEU A 380 -27.74 -20.20 -7.63
N LEU A 381 -28.00 -19.59 -6.48
CA LEU A 381 -27.20 -19.72 -5.27
C LEU A 381 -27.42 -21.07 -4.56
N GLY A 382 -28.31 -21.94 -5.03
CA GLY A 382 -28.57 -23.27 -4.47
C GLY A 382 -29.25 -23.27 -3.09
N PHE A 383 -30.11 -22.28 -2.84
CA PHE A 383 -30.93 -22.16 -1.63
C PHE A 383 -32.42 -22.03 -1.94
N ASN A 384 -33.26 -22.21 -0.93
CA ASN A 384 -34.68 -21.86 -0.95
C ASN A 384 -35.12 -21.21 0.37
N ASN A 385 -36.21 -20.45 0.30
CA ASN A 385 -36.82 -19.82 1.47
C ASN A 385 -37.81 -20.81 2.14
N LEU A 386 -37.64 -21.06 3.44
CA LEU A 386 -38.44 -21.98 4.26
C LEU A 386 -39.34 -21.24 5.28
N GLY A 387 -39.60 -19.95 5.04
CA GLY A 387 -40.31 -19.06 5.96
C GLY A 387 -39.33 -18.31 6.89
N THR A 388 -39.77 -18.00 8.10
CA THR A 388 -38.95 -17.31 9.11
C THR A 388 -38.80 -18.14 10.37
N PHE A 389 -37.71 -17.96 11.10
CA PHE A 389 -37.55 -18.54 12.44
C PHE A 389 -38.55 -17.92 13.43
N ASN A 390 -38.90 -18.64 14.50
CA ASN A 390 -39.78 -18.15 15.56
C ASN A 390 -39.26 -18.48 16.96
N GLY A 391 -39.16 -17.45 17.82
CA GLY A 391 -38.88 -17.64 19.23
C GLY A 391 -37.38 -17.77 19.52
N LYS A 392 -37.04 -18.58 20.52
CA LYS A 392 -35.65 -18.72 20.98
C LYS A 392 -34.79 -19.41 19.92
N LEU A 393 -33.67 -18.79 19.56
CA LEU A 393 -32.69 -19.35 18.63
C LEU A 393 -31.55 -20.07 19.36
N SER A 394 -31.04 -21.14 18.74
CA SER A 394 -29.87 -21.88 19.20
C SER A 394 -29.05 -22.41 18.02
N ILE A 395 -27.74 -22.55 18.22
CA ILE A 395 -26.84 -23.19 17.25
C ILE A 395 -26.59 -24.62 17.70
N LYS A 396 -26.64 -25.55 16.75
CA LYS A 396 -26.29 -26.95 16.99
C LYS A 396 -24.77 -27.13 17.05
N ASP A 397 -24.27 -27.92 18.01
CA ASP A 397 -22.87 -28.38 18.09
C ASP A 397 -21.80 -27.28 18.14
N THR A 398 -22.12 -26.07 18.62
CA THR A 398 -21.16 -24.96 18.76
C THR A 398 -21.48 -24.08 19.97
N GLN A 399 -20.45 -23.66 20.68
CA GLN A 399 -20.55 -22.69 21.77
C GLN A 399 -20.60 -21.27 21.20
N ILE A 400 -21.58 -20.48 21.62
CA ILE A 400 -21.71 -19.08 21.21
C ILE A 400 -21.12 -18.20 22.29
N LYS A 401 -20.25 -17.25 21.90
CA LYS A 401 -19.63 -16.32 22.85
C LYS A 401 -20.67 -15.39 23.48
N TYR A 402 -21.73 -15.07 22.73
CA TYR A 402 -22.80 -14.19 23.16
C TYR A 402 -24.19 -14.76 22.84
N PRO A 403 -25.21 -14.53 23.68
CA PRO A 403 -26.56 -15.02 23.41
C PRO A 403 -27.12 -14.48 22.09
N LEU A 404 -27.81 -15.34 21.34
CA LEU A 404 -28.56 -14.92 20.15
C LEU A 404 -29.83 -14.15 20.54
N PRO A 405 -30.30 -13.20 19.71
CA PRO A 405 -31.59 -12.56 19.89
C PRO A 405 -32.71 -13.60 19.77
N LYS A 406 -33.87 -13.24 20.32
CA LYS A 406 -35.11 -13.99 20.09
C LYS A 406 -35.64 -13.58 18.72
N ALA A 407 -35.96 -14.55 17.87
CA ALA A 407 -36.58 -14.29 16.57
C ALA A 407 -38.03 -13.80 16.75
N LEU A 408 -38.30 -12.59 16.29
CA LEU A 408 -39.66 -12.07 16.11
C LEU A 408 -40.24 -12.55 14.76
N PRO A 409 -41.58 -12.57 14.61
CA PRO A 409 -42.20 -12.90 13.34
C PRO A 409 -41.67 -12.04 12.19
N ASN A 410 -41.35 -12.67 11.05
CA ASN A 410 -40.82 -12.03 9.83
C ASN A 410 -39.45 -11.34 9.98
N GLU A 411 -38.72 -11.54 11.09
CA GLU A 411 -37.43 -10.89 11.31
C GLU A 411 -36.29 -11.65 10.63
N TYR A 412 -36.16 -12.95 10.91
CA TYR A 412 -35.06 -13.77 10.39
C TYR A 412 -35.57 -14.85 9.44
N VAL A 413 -35.22 -14.71 8.15
CA VAL A 413 -35.56 -15.70 7.12
C VAL A 413 -34.80 -17.00 7.36
N ARG A 414 -35.51 -18.11 7.22
CA ARG A 414 -34.97 -19.46 7.35
C ARG A 414 -34.68 -20.03 5.97
N TYR A 415 -33.41 -20.28 5.67
CA TYR A 415 -32.99 -20.83 4.38
C TYR A 415 -32.71 -22.33 4.44
N GLY A 416 -33.08 -23.04 3.37
CA GLY A 416 -32.77 -24.44 3.12
C GLY A 416 -31.82 -24.61 1.92
N ILE A 417 -31.21 -25.79 1.81
CA ILE A 417 -30.31 -26.13 0.71
C ILE A 417 -31.11 -26.80 -0.40
N THR A 418 -30.85 -26.40 -1.64
CA THR A 418 -31.29 -27.12 -2.83
C THR A 418 -30.13 -27.79 -3.58
N ASP A 419 -28.90 -27.29 -3.47
CA ASP A 419 -27.69 -27.92 -4.03
C ASP A 419 -27.00 -28.85 -3.01
N PRO A 420 -26.99 -30.19 -3.21
CA PRO A 420 -26.38 -31.14 -2.29
C PRO A 420 -24.86 -31.00 -2.14
N ASN A 421 -24.18 -30.25 -3.01
CA ASN A 421 -22.73 -30.00 -2.92
C ASN A 421 -22.38 -28.92 -1.89
N HIS A 422 -23.36 -28.21 -1.34
CA HIS A 422 -23.14 -27.21 -0.30
C HIS A 422 -22.82 -27.88 1.04
N GLN A 423 -21.71 -27.44 1.64
CA GLN A 423 -21.27 -27.93 2.94
C GLN A 423 -21.80 -26.99 4.04
N VAL A 424 -22.86 -27.40 4.73
CA VAL A 424 -23.34 -26.69 5.92
C VAL A 424 -22.33 -26.84 7.04
N GLN A 425 -21.85 -25.72 7.56
CA GLN A 425 -20.98 -25.68 8.74
C GLN A 425 -21.79 -25.56 10.01
N LEU A 426 -22.82 -24.69 10.03
CA LEU A 426 -23.68 -24.46 11.18
C LEU A 426 -25.14 -24.35 10.76
N ASN A 427 -26.01 -24.90 11.62
CA ASN A 427 -27.45 -24.76 11.53
C ASN A 427 -27.99 -24.00 12.75
N LEU A 428 -29.01 -23.19 12.50
CA LEU A 428 -29.85 -22.58 13.53
C LEU A 428 -31.12 -23.42 13.74
N LEU A 429 -31.52 -23.52 15.00
CA LEU A 429 -32.76 -24.13 15.44
C LEU A 429 -33.58 -23.08 16.19
N ASP A 430 -34.87 -23.02 15.92
CA ASP A 430 -35.80 -22.20 16.66
C ASP A 430 -36.49 -22.95 17.82
N GLU A 431 -37.44 -22.29 18.48
CA GLU A 431 -38.15 -22.85 19.64
C GLU A 431 -38.98 -24.10 19.27
N GLN A 432 -39.39 -24.22 18.01
CA GLN A 432 -40.15 -25.35 17.47
C GLN A 432 -39.23 -26.43 16.85
N GLN A 433 -37.91 -26.33 17.08
CA GLN A 433 -36.90 -27.20 16.48
C GLN A 433 -36.87 -27.16 14.95
N GLN A 434 -37.40 -26.09 14.34
CA GLN A 434 -37.31 -25.88 12.92
C GLN A 434 -35.87 -25.45 12.58
N GLN A 435 -35.27 -26.18 11.64
CA GLN A 435 -33.88 -25.96 11.25
C GLN A 435 -33.77 -25.05 10.03
N GLY A 436 -32.75 -24.19 10.02
CA GLY A 436 -32.27 -23.48 8.85
C GLY A 436 -30.75 -23.32 8.86
N ILE A 437 -30.21 -22.96 7.71
CA ILE A 437 -28.77 -22.76 7.54
C ILE A 437 -28.35 -21.49 8.26
N ALA A 438 -27.22 -21.55 8.96
CA ALA A 438 -26.59 -20.38 9.55
C ALA A 438 -25.31 -20.02 8.81
N ILE A 439 -24.46 -21.03 8.55
CA ILE A 439 -23.22 -20.87 7.80
C ILE A 439 -23.07 -22.05 6.85
N ALA A 440 -22.79 -21.77 5.58
CA ALA A 440 -22.48 -22.81 4.60
C ALA A 440 -21.33 -22.38 3.68
N ARG A 441 -20.48 -23.34 3.32
CA ARG A 441 -19.46 -23.22 2.29
C ARG A 441 -20.01 -23.80 0.99
N THR A 442 -19.89 -23.05 -0.10
CA THR A 442 -20.42 -23.40 -1.42
C THR A 442 -19.27 -23.40 -2.43
N ALA A 443 -19.46 -23.97 -3.63
CA ALA A 443 -18.42 -23.98 -4.67
C ALA A 443 -17.97 -22.56 -5.08
N TRP A 444 -18.87 -21.59 -5.03
CA TRP A 444 -18.64 -20.19 -5.36
C TRP A 444 -18.23 -19.33 -4.17
N GLY A 445 -18.14 -19.85 -2.93
CA GLY A 445 -17.71 -19.10 -1.74
C GLY A 445 -18.46 -19.54 -0.48
N GLY A 446 -19.45 -18.77 -0.04
CA GLY A 446 -20.29 -19.17 1.09
C GLY A 446 -21.29 -18.13 1.59
N VAL A 447 -21.96 -18.46 2.68
CA VAL A 447 -22.96 -17.60 3.34
C VAL A 447 -22.77 -17.60 4.86
N MET A 448 -23.00 -16.45 5.50
CA MET A 448 -23.10 -16.28 6.95
C MET A 448 -24.38 -15.48 7.26
N LEU A 449 -25.44 -16.17 7.66
CA LEU A 449 -26.79 -15.62 7.68
C LEU A 449 -27.20 -15.07 9.06
N GLN A 450 -28.18 -14.17 9.08
CA GLN A 450 -28.71 -13.60 10.32
C GLN A 450 -29.25 -14.69 11.27
N PRO A 451 -29.16 -14.49 12.60
CA PRO A 451 -28.60 -13.33 13.30
C PRO A 451 -27.13 -13.55 13.73
N LEU A 452 -26.32 -14.24 12.91
CA LEU A 452 -24.89 -14.46 13.20
C LEU A 452 -23.97 -13.34 12.69
N ASN A 453 -24.50 -12.40 11.91
CA ASN A 453 -23.83 -11.14 11.59
C ASN A 453 -23.73 -10.23 12.83
N VAL A 454 -23.15 -9.03 12.68
CA VAL A 454 -23.00 -8.09 13.79
C VAL A 454 -24.35 -7.74 14.42
N GLN A 455 -24.40 -7.83 15.75
CA GLN A 455 -25.53 -7.41 16.57
C GLN A 455 -25.22 -6.06 17.21
N GLU A 456 -26.11 -5.10 17.01
CA GLU A 456 -26.06 -3.81 17.69
C GLU A 456 -26.80 -3.91 19.04
N LEU A 457 -26.24 -3.24 20.04
CA LEU A 457 -26.70 -3.22 21.41
C LEU A 457 -26.86 -1.77 21.87
N ILE A 458 -27.61 -1.58 22.95
CA ILE A 458 -27.81 -0.26 23.58
C ILE A 458 -26.45 0.36 23.95
N GLY A 459 -26.32 1.67 23.74
CA GLY A 459 -25.13 2.45 24.08
C GLY A 459 -23.99 2.29 23.08
N GLU A 460 -24.31 2.26 21.78
CA GLU A 460 -23.34 2.19 20.66
C GLU A 460 -22.39 0.99 20.72
N ARG A 461 -22.83 -0.10 21.35
CA ARG A 461 -22.06 -1.33 21.43
C ARG A 461 -22.46 -2.23 20.28
N SER A 462 -21.49 -2.91 19.69
CA SER A 462 -21.74 -3.94 18.68
C SER A 462 -20.96 -5.20 19.02
N ARG A 463 -21.45 -6.36 18.58
CA ARG A 463 -20.74 -7.63 18.75
C ARG A 463 -20.88 -8.60 17.59
N TRP A 464 -19.82 -9.33 17.31
CA TRP A 464 -19.90 -10.57 16.54
C TRP A 464 -20.30 -11.73 17.46
N PRO A 465 -21.38 -12.47 17.16
CA PRO A 465 -21.79 -13.65 17.94
C PRO A 465 -20.75 -14.79 17.91
N LEU A 466 -20.01 -14.91 16.81
CA LEU A 466 -18.95 -15.89 16.56
C LEU A 466 -17.65 -15.18 16.13
N ASP A 467 -16.48 -15.82 16.26
CA ASP A 467 -15.21 -15.23 15.76
C ASP A 467 -15.24 -15.13 14.22
N PRO A 468 -15.29 -13.91 13.63
CA PRO A 468 -15.35 -13.77 12.18
C PRO A 468 -14.07 -14.25 11.48
N PHE A 469 -12.92 -14.29 12.17
CA PHE A 469 -11.70 -14.88 11.61
C PHE A 469 -11.83 -16.38 11.37
N GLN A 470 -12.63 -17.07 12.18
CA GLN A 470 -12.84 -18.52 12.11
C GLN A 470 -13.99 -18.89 11.18
N TYR A 471 -15.07 -18.11 11.18
CA TYR A 471 -16.33 -18.52 10.52
C TYR A 471 -16.65 -17.73 9.25
N LEU A 472 -16.16 -16.50 9.10
CA LEU A 472 -16.45 -15.66 7.94
C LEU A 472 -15.28 -15.67 6.93
N MET A 473 -14.08 -15.32 7.39
CA MET A 473 -12.92 -15.16 6.49
C MET A 473 -12.58 -16.42 5.67
N PRO A 474 -12.71 -17.66 6.20
CA PRO A 474 -12.51 -18.87 5.40
C PRO A 474 -13.51 -19.11 4.27
N LEU A 475 -14.63 -18.35 4.21
CA LEU A 475 -15.60 -18.42 3.11
C LEU A 475 -15.11 -17.66 1.87
N LEU A 476 -14.26 -16.64 2.06
CA LEU A 476 -13.69 -15.84 0.97
C LEU A 476 -12.58 -16.57 0.20
N ARG A 477 -12.05 -17.67 0.75
CA ARG A 477 -11.01 -18.52 0.11
C ARG A 477 -9.77 -17.74 -0.35
N LEU A 478 -9.42 -16.71 0.40
CA LEU A 478 -8.25 -15.89 0.14
C LEU A 478 -6.96 -16.72 0.28
N GLU A 479 -6.01 -16.52 -0.63
CA GLU A 479 -4.66 -17.08 -0.52
C GLU A 479 -3.93 -16.49 0.70
N SER A 480 -3.12 -17.30 1.37
CA SER A 480 -2.19 -16.80 2.39
C SER A 480 -1.04 -16.05 1.71
N ILE A 481 -0.97 -14.75 1.94
CA ILE A 481 0.05 -13.83 1.40
C ILE A 481 0.84 -13.17 2.55
N PRO A 482 2.06 -12.66 2.32
CA PRO A 482 2.68 -11.70 3.22
C PRO A 482 1.73 -10.51 3.43
N ALA A 483 1.46 -10.15 4.67
CA ALA A 483 0.54 -9.06 5.01
C ALA A 483 1.34 -7.79 5.32
N PRO A 484 1.20 -6.70 4.53
CA PRO A 484 1.76 -5.41 4.89
C PRO A 484 1.27 -4.96 6.25
N ASP A 485 2.19 -4.50 7.09
CA ASP A 485 1.92 -4.22 8.49
C ASP A 485 2.34 -2.80 8.86
N ILE A 486 1.45 -2.08 9.54
CA ILE A 486 1.71 -0.73 10.07
C ILE A 486 1.66 -0.68 11.60
N THR A 487 1.55 -1.85 12.25
CA THR A 487 1.54 -1.96 13.71
C THR A 487 2.93 -2.20 14.28
N THR A 488 3.91 -2.54 13.45
CA THR A 488 5.28 -2.91 13.85
C THR A 488 6.32 -2.10 13.08
N GLU A 489 7.40 -1.76 13.76
CA GLU A 489 8.62 -1.19 13.19
C GLU A 489 9.81 -1.95 13.80
N SER A 490 10.79 -2.33 12.96
CA SER A 490 12.01 -3.00 13.44
C SER A 490 11.75 -4.17 14.40
N GLY A 491 10.73 -4.98 14.13
CA GLY A 491 10.36 -6.14 14.95
C GLY A 491 9.60 -5.85 16.25
N GLN A 492 9.33 -4.58 16.60
CA GLN A 492 8.59 -4.18 17.81
C GLN A 492 7.30 -3.44 17.46
N ARG A 493 6.29 -3.53 18.33
CA ARG A 493 5.02 -2.82 18.12
C ARG A 493 5.27 -1.30 18.21
N ILE A 494 4.62 -0.55 17.33
CA ILE A 494 4.72 0.91 17.26
C ILE A 494 3.95 1.55 18.42
N VAL A 495 4.50 2.65 18.95
CA VAL A 495 3.78 3.61 19.80
C VAL A 495 3.83 5.01 19.21
N THR A 496 2.70 5.70 19.26
CA THR A 496 2.55 7.12 18.90
C THR A 496 1.82 7.86 20.02
N ALA A 497 2.05 9.17 20.13
CA ALA A 497 1.25 10.05 20.97
C ALA A 497 0.85 11.30 20.20
N HIS A 498 -0.43 11.67 20.26
CA HIS A 498 -0.90 12.91 19.64
C HIS A 498 -1.97 13.61 20.47
N ILE A 499 -2.00 14.94 20.32
CA ILE A 499 -2.83 15.83 21.12
C ILE A 499 -3.63 16.77 20.21
N ASP A 500 -4.94 16.63 20.27
CA ASP A 500 -5.87 17.55 19.63
C ASP A 500 -5.95 18.86 20.41
N GLY A 501 -6.14 19.97 19.69
CA GLY A 501 -6.00 21.32 20.22
C GLY A 501 -7.07 21.73 21.23
N ASP A 502 -8.11 20.94 21.41
CA ASP A 502 -9.35 21.28 22.09
C ASP A 502 -9.17 21.66 23.56
N GLY A 503 -9.82 22.77 23.94
CA GLY A 503 -9.85 23.22 25.31
C GLY A 503 -8.49 23.71 25.81
N PHE A 504 -7.60 24.10 24.90
CA PHE A 504 -6.30 24.71 25.22
C PHE A 504 -6.38 25.85 26.27
N PRO A 505 -7.37 26.77 26.22
CA PRO A 505 -7.50 27.87 27.17
C PRO A 505 -8.22 27.50 28.47
N SER A 506 -8.65 26.24 28.64
CA SER A 506 -9.34 25.79 29.85
C SER A 506 -8.46 26.01 31.09
N VAL A 507 -9.05 26.41 32.22
CA VAL A 507 -8.30 26.69 33.46
C VAL A 507 -8.20 25.43 34.32
N SER A 508 -6.98 25.01 34.63
CA SER A 508 -6.72 23.81 35.42
C SER A 508 -7.04 23.99 36.91
N TRP A 509 -7.52 22.90 37.53
CA TRP A 509 -7.71 22.72 38.96
C TRP A 509 -6.40 22.37 39.68
N LEU A 510 -5.35 23.13 39.39
CA LEU A 510 -4.01 23.00 39.96
C LEU A 510 -3.63 24.27 40.72
N PRO A 511 -2.66 24.20 41.65
CA PRO A 511 -2.08 25.40 42.25
C PRO A 511 -1.60 26.40 41.19
N GLY A 512 -1.95 27.68 41.36
CA GLY A 512 -1.65 28.73 40.38
C GLY A 512 -2.61 28.80 39.19
N LYS A 513 -3.57 27.87 39.07
CA LYS A 513 -4.60 27.84 38.01
C LYS A 513 -4.04 28.06 36.59
N PRO A 514 -3.04 27.28 36.16
CA PRO A 514 -2.51 27.38 34.80
C PRO A 514 -3.60 27.04 33.77
N PHE A 515 -3.39 27.42 32.51
CA PHE A 515 -4.20 26.91 31.42
C PHE A 515 -3.87 25.44 31.14
N ALA A 516 -4.81 24.71 30.54
CA ALA A 516 -4.68 23.28 30.27
C ALA A 516 -3.48 22.99 29.35
N GLY A 517 -3.26 23.82 28.32
CA GLY A 517 -2.05 23.73 27.49
C GLY A 517 -0.75 23.88 28.29
N GLN A 518 -0.69 24.81 29.25
CA GLN A 518 0.47 24.97 30.14
C GLN A 518 0.64 23.77 31.08
N SER A 519 -0.46 23.21 31.56
CA SER A 519 -0.47 22.02 32.41
C SER A 519 0.10 20.80 31.68
N ILE A 520 -0.36 20.54 30.45
CA ILE A 520 0.16 19.47 29.59
C ILE A 520 1.64 19.69 29.25
N TYR A 521 2.04 20.92 28.89
CA TYR A 521 3.44 21.28 28.66
C TYR A 521 4.33 20.91 29.86
N THR A 522 3.91 21.32 31.06
CA THR A 522 4.71 21.19 32.29
C THR A 522 4.76 19.75 32.80
N HIS A 523 3.63 19.03 32.75
CA HIS A 523 3.51 17.75 33.44
C HIS A 523 3.68 16.53 32.53
N ILE A 524 3.56 16.68 31.21
CA ILE A 524 3.63 15.57 30.25
C ILE A 524 4.74 15.81 29.22
N LEU A 525 4.62 16.86 28.40
CA LEU A 525 5.49 17.05 27.23
C LEU A 525 6.96 17.28 27.62
N SER A 526 7.22 18.17 28.58
CA SER A 526 8.59 18.47 29.05
C SER A 526 9.22 17.37 29.92
N GLN A 527 8.44 16.37 30.33
CA GLN A 527 8.88 15.27 31.19
C GLN A 527 9.07 13.96 30.43
N SER A 528 8.74 13.94 29.14
CA SER A 528 8.73 12.73 28.31
C SER A 528 9.77 12.81 27.20
N SER A 529 10.42 11.68 26.91
CA SER A 529 11.23 11.52 25.71
C SER A 529 10.45 10.92 24.54
N LEU A 530 9.17 10.62 24.72
CA LEU A 530 8.32 10.10 23.65
C LEU A 530 8.08 11.21 22.61
N PRO A 531 8.11 10.92 21.31
CA PRO A 531 7.64 11.84 20.28
C PRO A 531 6.13 12.07 20.38
N HIS A 532 5.73 13.34 20.33
CA HIS A 532 4.34 13.80 20.35
C HIS A 532 4.02 14.58 19.08
N THR A 533 2.86 14.37 18.48
CA THR A 533 2.31 15.29 17.48
C THR A 533 1.25 16.16 18.13
N VAL A 534 1.47 17.47 18.18
CA VAL A 534 0.66 18.41 18.98
C VAL A 534 0.07 19.48 18.10
N SER A 535 -1.22 19.74 18.28
CA SER A 535 -1.97 20.75 17.53
C SER A 535 -2.57 21.83 18.43
N VAL A 536 -3.13 22.86 17.78
CA VAL A 536 -3.96 23.90 18.40
C VAL A 536 -5.17 24.18 17.50
N VAL A 537 -6.31 24.51 18.11
CA VAL A 537 -7.41 25.19 17.40
C VAL A 537 -7.04 26.67 17.35
N GLU A 538 -6.83 27.22 16.15
CA GLU A 538 -6.33 28.60 16.03
C GLU A 538 -7.27 29.60 16.73
N ALA A 539 -8.59 29.47 16.58
CA ALA A 539 -9.54 30.39 17.19
C ALA A 539 -9.53 30.35 18.72
N GLU A 540 -9.02 29.30 19.37
CA GLU A 540 -8.87 29.29 20.82
C GLU A 540 -7.63 30.07 21.30
N VAL A 541 -6.60 30.19 20.46
CA VAL A 541 -5.30 30.78 20.87
C VAL A 541 -5.05 32.16 20.28
N ALA A 542 -5.59 32.45 19.09
CA ALA A 542 -5.28 33.65 18.33
C ALA A 542 -6.04 34.88 18.81
N LYS A 543 -5.44 36.06 18.62
CA LYS A 543 -6.06 37.35 18.98
C LYS A 543 -7.37 37.64 18.21
N HIS A 544 -7.53 37.13 17.00
CA HIS A 544 -8.76 37.23 16.20
C HIS A 544 -9.74 36.08 16.44
N GLY A 545 -9.52 35.27 17.48
CA GLY A 545 -10.37 34.16 17.87
C GLY A 545 -11.34 34.49 19.01
N LEU A 546 -11.64 33.47 19.81
CA LEU A 546 -12.62 33.48 20.90
C LEU A 546 -12.14 34.27 22.13
N TYR A 547 -10.83 34.32 22.37
CA TYR A 547 -10.26 34.84 23.62
C TYR A 547 -9.17 35.93 23.42
N PRO A 548 -9.49 37.06 22.77
CA PRO A 548 -8.53 38.11 22.41
C PRO A 548 -7.72 38.67 23.60
N GLU A 549 -8.33 38.75 24.78
CA GLU A 549 -7.74 39.33 26.00
C GLU A 549 -6.60 38.48 26.58
N ILE A 550 -6.62 37.17 26.33
CA ILE A 550 -5.62 36.22 26.85
C ILE A 550 -4.75 35.58 25.75
N ALA A 551 -5.05 35.86 24.47
CA ALA A 551 -4.37 35.30 23.30
C ALA A 551 -2.84 35.39 23.38
N ALA A 552 -2.28 36.54 23.76
CA ALA A 552 -0.81 36.71 23.85
C ALA A 552 -0.14 35.67 24.78
N LYS A 553 -0.82 35.29 25.87
CA LYS A 553 -0.34 34.25 26.79
C LYS A 553 -0.53 32.84 26.20
N LEU A 554 -1.65 32.60 25.53
CA LEU A 554 -1.94 31.30 24.90
C LEU A 554 -0.95 31.01 23.75
N GLU A 555 -0.74 31.98 22.86
CA GLU A 555 0.25 31.87 21.80
C GLU A 555 1.67 31.65 22.35
N GLN A 556 2.00 32.27 23.48
CA GLN A 556 3.30 32.04 24.13
C GLN A 556 3.46 30.59 24.58
N ILE A 557 2.42 30.03 25.21
CA ILE A 557 2.39 28.61 25.60
C ILE A 557 2.50 27.71 24.37
N SER A 558 1.78 28.01 23.29
CA SER A 558 1.87 27.25 22.04
C SER A 558 3.29 27.29 21.44
N ARG A 559 3.93 28.47 21.42
CA ARG A 559 5.33 28.62 20.98
C ARG A 559 6.28 27.81 21.83
N ASP A 560 6.08 27.77 23.15
CA ASP A 560 6.94 27.02 24.07
C ASP A 560 6.78 25.50 23.89
N ILE A 561 5.54 25.02 23.67
CA ILE A 561 5.26 23.63 23.30
C ILE A 561 5.94 23.27 21.97
N PHE A 562 5.74 24.08 20.92
CA PHE A 562 6.28 23.78 19.59
C PHE A 562 7.81 23.88 19.52
N ARG A 563 8.47 24.50 20.50
CA ARG A 563 9.94 24.55 20.59
C ARG A 563 10.57 23.28 21.15
N LEU A 564 9.80 22.39 21.79
CA LEU A 564 10.32 21.13 22.35
C LEU A 564 10.78 20.17 21.24
N ASP A 565 11.94 19.53 21.41
CA ASP A 565 12.50 18.62 20.41
C ASP A 565 11.61 17.38 20.17
N ASN A 566 10.97 16.87 21.22
CA ASN A 566 10.08 15.72 21.14
C ASN A 566 8.67 16.05 20.63
N VAL A 567 8.38 17.29 20.22
CA VAL A 567 7.08 17.67 19.65
C VAL A 567 7.18 17.74 18.12
N GLU A 568 6.13 17.36 17.40
CA GLU A 568 5.89 17.62 15.99
C GLU A 568 4.66 18.52 15.89
N VAL A 569 4.70 19.51 15.01
CA VAL A 569 3.63 20.51 14.90
C VAL A 569 2.51 20.02 14.00
N ALA A 570 1.28 20.15 14.47
CA ALA A 570 0.05 19.85 13.74
C ALA A 570 -0.93 21.03 13.76
N SER A 571 -1.89 21.02 12.83
CA SER A 571 -3.06 21.90 12.85
C SER A 571 -4.29 21.14 13.29
N HIS A 572 -5.13 21.76 14.11
CA HIS A 572 -6.49 21.30 14.43
C HIS A 572 -7.51 22.34 14.02
N THR A 573 -7.32 22.87 12.80
CA THR A 573 -8.24 23.79 12.10
C THR A 573 -8.28 25.20 12.69
N PHE A 574 -9.12 26.07 12.11
CA PHE A 574 -9.36 27.39 12.63
C PHE A 574 -10.44 27.38 13.72
N SER A 575 -11.66 26.96 13.38
CA SER A 575 -12.84 27.09 14.25
C SER A 575 -13.29 25.78 14.90
N HIS A 576 -12.56 24.68 14.66
CA HIS A 576 -12.98 23.33 15.04
C HIS A 576 -14.36 22.97 14.43
N PRO A 577 -14.44 22.74 13.10
CA PRO A 577 -15.64 22.18 12.48
C PRO A 577 -16.07 20.88 13.14
N PHE A 578 -17.36 20.75 13.45
CA PHE A 578 -17.94 19.53 14.00
C PHE A 578 -18.26 18.50 12.92
N PHE A 579 -18.51 18.97 11.68
CA PHE A 579 -18.90 18.14 10.53
C PHE A 579 -18.11 18.56 9.30
N TRP A 580 -17.68 17.58 8.50
CA TRP A 580 -16.96 17.82 7.25
C TRP A 580 -17.72 17.33 6.01
N ASP A 581 -18.91 16.76 6.20
CA ASP A 581 -19.79 16.29 5.14
C ASP A 581 -21.16 16.96 5.28
N ASP A 582 -21.54 17.77 4.29
CA ASP A 582 -22.79 18.53 4.30
C ASP A 582 -24.05 17.65 4.20
N ARG A 583 -23.88 16.34 3.93
CA ARG A 583 -24.98 15.37 3.93
C ARG A 583 -25.43 14.98 5.33
N VAL A 584 -24.66 15.31 6.37
CA VAL A 584 -25.06 15.11 7.76
C VAL A 584 -26.33 15.93 8.06
N SER A 585 -27.33 15.30 8.67
CA SER A 585 -28.65 15.90 8.87
C SER A 585 -28.56 17.15 9.76
N SER A 586 -29.34 18.19 9.44
CA SER A 586 -29.46 19.39 10.28
C SER A 586 -29.96 19.09 11.70
N THR A 587 -30.65 17.96 11.91
CA THR A 587 -31.09 17.52 13.25
C THR A 587 -29.95 17.02 14.13
N GLU A 588 -28.81 16.66 13.54
CA GLU A 588 -27.61 16.20 14.23
C GLU A 588 -26.68 17.37 14.61
N LYS A 589 -26.93 18.57 14.04
CA LYS A 589 -26.16 19.81 14.27
C LYS A 589 -26.62 20.62 15.49
N LEU A 590 -26.82 19.96 16.64
CA LEU A 590 -27.34 20.57 17.88
C LEU A 590 -26.49 21.75 18.41
N TYR A 591 -25.22 21.83 18.05
CA TYR A 591 -24.25 22.82 18.52
C TYR A 591 -23.78 23.82 17.43
N GLY A 592 -24.45 23.83 16.27
CA GLY A 592 -23.96 24.54 15.08
C GLY A 592 -22.90 23.74 14.31
N ASP A 593 -22.23 24.40 13.36
CA ASP A 593 -21.25 23.77 12.46
C ASP A 593 -19.81 23.76 13.01
N ALA A 594 -19.48 24.69 13.90
CA ALA A 594 -18.16 24.86 14.51
C ALA A 594 -18.24 25.68 15.82
N LEU A 595 -17.12 25.96 16.48
CA LEU A 595 -17.09 26.88 17.61
C LEU A 595 -17.59 28.28 17.20
N PRO A 596 -18.28 29.02 18.09
CA PRO A 596 -18.97 30.27 17.75
C PRO A 596 -17.98 31.46 17.64
N VAL A 597 -17.09 31.41 16.64
CA VAL A 597 -16.11 32.46 16.38
C VAL A 597 -16.82 33.74 15.88
N PRO A 598 -16.59 34.92 16.48
CA PRO A 598 -17.29 36.14 16.09
C PRO A 598 -17.06 36.52 14.62
N ASN A 599 -18.15 36.80 13.90
CA ASN A 599 -18.15 37.23 12.49
C ASN A 599 -17.51 36.22 11.52
N TYR A 600 -17.61 34.93 11.82
CA TYR A 600 -17.09 33.86 10.97
C TYR A 600 -18.19 32.89 10.58
N GLU A 601 -18.21 32.51 9.31
CA GLU A 601 -18.96 31.38 8.77
C GLU A 601 -17.95 30.35 8.24
N GLN A 602 -18.27 29.06 8.35
CA GLN A 602 -17.34 27.99 8.02
C GLN A 602 -16.84 28.10 6.56
N ASP A 603 -15.52 28.20 6.41
CA ASP A 603 -14.83 28.22 5.13
C ASP A 603 -13.69 27.20 5.14
N LEU A 604 -13.79 26.18 4.30
CA LEU A 604 -12.84 25.05 4.30
C LEU A 604 -11.40 25.46 3.95
N ASP A 605 -11.20 26.51 3.14
CA ASP A 605 -9.87 27.02 2.83
C ASP A 605 -9.28 27.77 4.03
N ARG A 606 -10.10 28.51 4.77
CA ARG A 606 -9.72 29.15 6.03
C ARG A 606 -9.40 28.13 7.11
N GLU A 607 -10.20 27.07 7.21
CA GLU A 607 -9.99 25.98 8.17
C GLU A 607 -8.68 25.24 7.92
N ILE A 608 -8.32 25.00 6.66
CA ILE A 608 -7.15 24.18 6.30
C ILE A 608 -5.94 25.05 6.01
N TYR A 609 -5.95 25.83 4.91
CA TYR A 609 -4.80 26.62 4.49
C TYR A 609 -4.51 27.76 5.46
N GLY A 610 -5.56 28.45 5.91
CA GLY A 610 -5.45 29.58 6.82
C GLY A 610 -4.83 29.19 8.16
N SER A 611 -5.33 28.12 8.78
CA SER A 611 -4.84 27.65 10.10
C SER A 611 -3.40 27.16 10.05
N VAL A 612 -3.05 26.40 9.01
CA VAL A 612 -1.67 25.94 8.80
C VAL A 612 -0.73 27.11 8.61
N ASN A 613 -1.14 28.11 7.81
CA ASN A 613 -0.35 29.31 7.58
C ASN A 613 -0.15 30.12 8.88
N TYR A 614 -1.21 30.32 9.67
CA TYR A 614 -1.11 31.00 10.96
C TYR A 614 -0.13 30.31 11.90
N ILE A 615 -0.23 28.98 12.07
CA ILE A 615 0.66 28.21 12.93
C ILE A 615 2.11 28.35 12.46
N ASN A 616 2.37 28.17 11.16
CA ASN A 616 3.72 28.27 10.59
C ASN A 616 4.33 29.67 10.76
N GLN A 617 3.52 30.74 10.69
CA GLN A 617 4.02 32.11 10.74
C GLN A 617 4.15 32.67 12.17
N GLN A 618 3.26 32.27 13.08
CA GLN A 618 3.11 32.94 14.40
C GLN A 618 3.52 32.05 15.57
N LEU A 619 3.43 30.72 15.44
CA LEU A 619 3.57 29.79 16.56
C LEU A 619 4.75 28.82 16.41
N ALA A 620 4.94 28.23 15.23
CA ALA A 620 5.95 27.21 15.00
C ALA A 620 7.34 27.85 14.81
N PRO A 621 8.42 27.18 15.24
CA PRO A 621 9.77 27.50 14.77
C PRO A 621 9.86 27.44 13.24
N SER A 622 10.66 28.33 12.62
CA SER A 622 10.75 28.43 11.16
C SER A 622 11.27 27.16 10.46
N ASP A 623 12.03 26.33 11.18
CA ASP A 623 12.60 25.06 10.74
C ASP A 623 11.71 23.85 11.08
N LYS A 624 10.57 24.09 11.74
CA LYS A 624 9.66 23.05 12.22
C LYS A 624 8.20 23.35 11.83
N PRO A 625 7.90 23.39 10.51
CA PRO A 625 6.55 23.68 10.04
C PRO A 625 5.57 22.56 10.42
N VAL A 626 4.28 22.86 10.32
CA VAL A 626 3.19 21.89 10.41
C VAL A 626 3.46 20.71 9.46
N LYS A 627 3.33 19.48 9.98
CA LYS A 627 3.46 18.23 9.20
C LYS A 627 2.19 17.41 9.12
N VAL A 628 1.30 17.57 10.11
CA VAL A 628 0.09 16.77 10.24
C VAL A 628 -1.14 17.67 10.39
N PHE A 629 -2.22 17.30 9.72
CA PHE A 629 -3.55 17.87 9.91
C PHE A 629 -4.40 16.88 10.73
N LEU A 630 -4.89 17.30 11.89
CA LEU A 630 -5.71 16.48 12.77
C LEU A 630 -7.18 16.89 12.55
N TRP A 631 -8.01 15.97 12.07
CA TRP A 631 -9.42 16.26 11.79
C TRP A 631 -10.21 16.48 13.08
N SER A 632 -10.96 17.57 13.14
CA SER A 632 -11.84 17.94 14.25
C SER A 632 -13.21 17.29 14.17
N GLY A 633 -13.94 17.30 15.29
CA GLY A 633 -15.34 16.89 15.34
C GLY A 633 -15.56 15.41 15.00
N MET A 634 -16.51 15.14 14.10
CA MET A 634 -16.78 13.79 13.59
C MET A 634 -15.60 13.18 12.81
N ALA A 635 -14.62 14.01 12.43
CA ALA A 635 -13.46 13.61 11.66
C ALA A 635 -13.85 12.80 10.42
N ASP A 636 -14.81 13.32 9.65
CA ASP A 636 -15.43 12.65 8.53
C ASP A 636 -15.23 13.35 7.17
N PRO A 637 -14.04 13.86 6.83
CA PRO A 637 -13.81 14.63 5.62
C PRO A 637 -14.19 13.90 4.33
N THR A 638 -14.72 14.66 3.38
CA THR A 638 -14.95 14.23 2.00
C THR A 638 -13.62 14.13 1.22
N PRO A 639 -13.59 13.41 0.08
CA PRO A 639 -12.36 13.23 -0.69
C PRO A 639 -11.72 14.53 -1.19
N ASP A 640 -12.54 15.51 -1.57
CA ASP A 640 -12.08 16.84 -2.00
C ASP A 640 -11.49 17.66 -0.86
N VAL A 641 -12.02 17.53 0.36
CA VAL A 641 -11.46 18.13 1.58
C VAL A 641 -10.12 17.50 1.94
N ILE A 642 -10.00 16.17 1.86
CA ILE A 642 -8.72 15.47 2.06
C ILE A 642 -7.67 15.98 1.06
N ALA A 643 -8.04 16.17 -0.21
CA ALA A 643 -7.13 16.63 -1.26
C ALA A 643 -6.49 18.00 -0.94
N LYS A 644 -7.17 18.88 -0.18
CA LYS A 644 -6.60 20.16 0.28
C LYS A 644 -5.38 19.98 1.19
N THR A 645 -5.42 19.00 2.10
CA THR A 645 -4.26 18.67 2.96
C THR A 645 -3.07 18.17 2.13
N GLN A 646 -3.35 17.40 1.07
CA GLN A 646 -2.34 16.89 0.16
C GLN A 646 -1.66 17.99 -0.66
N GLN A 647 -2.40 19.03 -1.06
CA GLN A 647 -1.85 20.20 -1.76
C GLN A 647 -0.80 20.94 -0.91
N LEU A 648 -0.93 20.90 0.42
CA LEU A 648 0.06 21.41 1.37
C LEU A 648 1.21 20.44 1.65
N GLY A 649 1.16 19.20 1.13
CA GLY A 649 2.10 18.15 1.46
C GLY A 649 1.97 17.63 2.90
N LEU A 650 0.82 17.82 3.54
CA LEU A 650 0.55 17.36 4.90
C LEU A 650 0.00 15.93 4.89
N LEU A 651 0.35 15.18 5.93
CA LEU A 651 -0.37 13.95 6.29
C LEU A 651 -1.61 14.34 7.11
N ASN A 652 -2.63 13.49 7.12
CA ASN A 652 -3.85 13.76 7.88
C ASN A 652 -4.25 12.55 8.72
N VAL A 653 -4.70 12.77 9.95
CA VAL A 653 -5.09 11.73 10.92
C VAL A 653 -6.33 12.16 11.69
N ASN A 654 -6.98 11.20 12.36
CA ASN A 654 -8.22 11.24 13.15
C ASN A 654 -9.41 10.64 12.39
N GLY A 655 -10.45 10.32 13.16
CA GLY A 655 -11.53 9.43 12.77
C GLY A 655 -11.21 7.98 13.10
N GLY A 656 -12.22 7.12 12.91
CA GLY A 656 -12.18 5.73 13.37
C GLY A 656 -12.37 5.63 14.87
N ASN A 657 -13.44 4.95 15.32
CA ASN A 657 -13.80 4.87 16.74
C ASN A 657 -13.39 3.52 17.34
N THR A 658 -12.10 3.17 17.25
CA THR A 658 -11.60 1.93 17.86
C THR A 658 -11.53 2.10 19.38
N PHE A 659 -12.44 1.41 20.08
CA PHE A 659 -12.54 1.44 21.54
C PHE A 659 -12.97 0.06 22.05
N VAL A 660 -12.08 -0.61 22.78
CA VAL A 660 -12.37 -1.91 23.40
C VAL A 660 -11.84 -2.00 24.82
N LEU A 661 -12.62 -2.63 25.67
CA LEU A 661 -12.31 -2.88 27.09
C LEU A 661 -12.57 -4.36 27.40
N ASN A 662 -12.02 -4.87 28.50
CA ASN A 662 -12.17 -6.29 28.86
C ASN A 662 -13.64 -6.70 29.03
N ASP A 663 -14.48 -5.79 29.52
CA ASP A 663 -15.91 -5.98 29.74
C ASP A 663 -16.79 -5.88 28.48
N ASN A 664 -16.20 -5.49 27.33
CA ASN A 664 -16.93 -5.16 26.10
C ASN A 664 -16.20 -5.60 24.81
N PHE A 665 -15.23 -6.51 24.90
CA PHE A 665 -14.38 -6.83 23.74
C PHE A 665 -15.12 -7.59 22.63
N SER A 666 -15.27 -6.93 21.48
CA SER A 666 -15.64 -7.53 20.20
C SER A 666 -14.86 -6.89 19.05
N ILE A 667 -14.49 -7.68 18.04
CA ILE A 667 -13.82 -7.17 16.83
C ILE A 667 -14.68 -6.16 16.06
N SER A 668 -16.01 -6.20 16.22
CA SER A 668 -16.92 -5.21 15.62
C SER A 668 -16.70 -3.78 16.14
N GLN A 669 -16.04 -3.63 17.30
CA GLN A 669 -15.67 -2.33 17.86
C GLN A 669 -14.35 -1.78 17.26
N VAL A 670 -13.65 -2.55 16.42
CA VAL A 670 -12.34 -2.18 15.87
C VAL A 670 -12.50 -1.66 14.43
N TYR A 671 -12.17 -0.40 14.21
CA TYR A 671 -12.22 0.22 12.87
C TYR A 671 -11.02 -0.19 12.01
N PRO A 672 -11.10 -0.07 10.67
CA PRO A 672 -9.95 -0.23 9.79
C PRO A 672 -8.86 0.82 10.05
N HIS A 673 -7.71 0.70 9.40
CA HIS A 673 -6.60 1.65 9.59
C HIS A 673 -6.78 2.97 8.85
N LEU A 674 -7.55 2.97 7.77
CA LEU A 674 -7.74 4.14 6.93
C LEU A 674 -9.06 4.06 6.15
N ASN A 675 -9.46 5.18 5.56
CA ASN A 675 -10.47 5.23 4.52
C ASN A 675 -9.86 5.74 3.22
N TRP A 676 -9.84 4.87 2.22
CA TRP A 676 -9.22 5.14 0.93
C TRP A 676 -10.24 5.67 -0.08
N TYR A 677 -9.87 6.74 -0.76
CA TYR A 677 -10.55 7.25 -1.95
C TYR A 677 -9.53 7.40 -3.09
N ARG A 678 -10.01 7.42 -4.34
CA ARG A 678 -9.15 7.64 -5.51
C ARG A 678 -8.41 8.98 -5.43
N GLN A 679 -9.03 9.99 -4.84
CA GLN A 679 -8.51 11.37 -4.74
C GLN A 679 -7.73 11.66 -3.45
N GLY A 680 -7.74 10.75 -2.47
CA GLY A 680 -7.12 11.01 -1.17
C GLY A 680 -7.33 9.91 -0.15
N ILE A 681 -6.51 9.91 0.90
CA ILE A 681 -6.54 8.91 1.97
C ILE A 681 -6.76 9.63 3.29
N GLN A 682 -7.73 9.16 4.06
CA GLN A 682 -7.86 9.53 5.47
C GLN A 682 -7.26 8.43 6.34
N VAL A 683 -6.23 8.75 7.11
CA VAL A 683 -5.67 7.81 8.10
C VAL A 683 -6.47 7.93 9.39
N TYR A 684 -6.87 6.80 9.97
CA TYR A 684 -7.58 6.79 11.26
C TYR A 684 -6.61 6.75 12.43
N ALA A 685 -7.05 7.32 13.55
CA ALA A 685 -6.36 7.12 14.81
C ALA A 685 -6.39 5.62 15.17
N PRO A 686 -5.28 5.00 15.60
CA PRO A 686 -5.28 3.58 15.91
C PRO A 686 -6.24 3.20 17.05
N VAL A 687 -6.35 4.06 18.05
CA VAL A 687 -7.20 3.92 19.24
C VAL A 687 -7.82 5.29 19.54
N MET A 688 -9.08 5.29 19.97
CA MET A 688 -9.83 6.50 20.29
C MET A 688 -9.27 7.24 21.52
N ASN A 689 -9.51 8.56 21.54
CA ASN A 689 -9.13 9.46 22.62
C ASN A 689 -9.91 9.23 23.93
N GLU A 690 -9.61 10.05 24.93
CA GLU A 690 -10.11 9.94 26.29
C GLU A 690 -11.62 10.12 26.46
N ASN A 691 -12.33 10.66 25.45
CA ASN A 691 -13.76 10.95 25.57
C ASN A 691 -14.61 9.72 25.83
N LEU A 692 -14.33 8.61 25.13
CA LEU A 692 -15.09 7.37 25.32
C LEU A 692 -14.77 6.68 26.66
N TYR A 693 -13.63 6.99 27.27
CA TYR A 693 -13.20 6.43 28.56
C TYR A 693 -13.73 7.22 29.77
N THR A 694 -14.19 8.45 29.55
CA THR A 694 -14.62 9.40 30.60
C THR A 694 -16.09 9.80 30.45
N ALA A 695 -16.88 9.01 29.71
CA ALA A 695 -18.29 9.31 29.42
C ALA A 695 -18.47 10.76 28.88
N LEU A 696 -17.72 11.10 27.83
CA LEU A 696 -17.71 12.43 27.21
C LEU A 696 -17.34 13.54 28.19
N TRP A 697 -16.35 13.28 29.06
CA TRP A 697 -15.86 14.23 30.06
C TRP A 697 -16.89 14.66 31.12
N THR A 698 -18.00 13.92 31.26
CA THR A 698 -19.03 14.23 32.28
C THR A 698 -18.72 13.61 33.64
N GLU A 699 -17.95 12.51 33.67
CA GLU A 699 -17.54 11.82 34.89
C GLU A 699 -16.24 11.04 34.68
N ASN A 700 -15.76 10.30 35.70
CA ASN A 700 -14.63 9.38 35.59
C ASN A 700 -13.36 10.00 34.95
N PHE A 701 -12.92 11.18 35.38
CA PHE A 701 -11.76 11.87 34.79
C PHE A 701 -10.43 11.09 34.83
N GLN A 702 -10.33 10.00 35.60
CA GLN A 702 -9.19 9.08 35.57
C GLN A 702 -9.37 7.90 34.58
N GLY A 703 -10.56 7.75 34.00
CA GLY A 703 -10.99 6.58 33.22
C GLY A 703 -10.12 6.28 32.01
N PHE A 704 -9.41 7.29 31.47
CA PHE A 704 -8.51 7.09 30.35
C PHE A 704 -7.37 6.11 30.62
N SER A 705 -6.97 5.89 31.88
CA SER A 705 -5.95 4.88 32.22
C SER A 705 -6.31 3.46 31.73
N ARG A 706 -7.61 3.18 31.56
CA ARG A 706 -8.13 1.93 30.99
C ARG A 706 -7.80 1.72 29.51
N VAL A 707 -7.26 2.72 28.81
CA VAL A 707 -6.74 2.55 27.44
C VAL A 707 -5.64 1.48 27.38
N THR A 708 -4.95 1.22 28.49
CA THR A 708 -3.99 0.10 28.60
C THR A 708 -4.64 -1.27 28.38
N GLU A 709 -5.91 -1.47 28.78
CA GLU A 709 -6.68 -2.67 28.43
C GLU A 709 -6.87 -2.76 26.91
N THR A 710 -7.21 -1.64 26.27
CA THR A 710 -7.34 -1.53 24.81
C THR A 710 -6.04 -1.91 24.11
N PHE A 711 -4.90 -1.40 24.60
CA PHE A 711 -3.60 -1.73 24.05
C PHE A 711 -3.31 -3.23 24.11
N GLN A 712 -3.61 -3.89 25.24
CA GLN A 712 -3.42 -5.32 25.41
C GLN A 712 -4.31 -6.13 24.45
N LEU A 713 -5.62 -5.85 24.44
CA LEU A 713 -6.61 -6.57 23.62
C LEU A 713 -6.38 -6.43 22.10
N LEU A 714 -5.80 -5.32 21.66
CA LEU A 714 -5.46 -5.08 20.25
C LEU A 714 -4.01 -5.48 19.90
N GLY A 715 -3.23 -5.89 20.90
CA GLY A 715 -1.89 -6.43 20.73
C GLY A 715 -1.87 -7.95 20.63
N GLU A 716 -2.73 -8.64 21.38
CA GLU A 716 -2.78 -10.10 21.49
C GLU A 716 -4.22 -10.64 21.63
N PRO A 717 -4.52 -11.87 21.16
CA PRO A 717 -3.62 -12.80 20.46
C PRO A 717 -3.41 -12.43 18.98
N ARG A 718 -4.05 -11.37 18.49
CA ARG A 718 -3.86 -10.81 17.15
C ARG A 718 -3.43 -9.36 17.28
N ARG A 719 -2.38 -8.96 16.57
CA ARG A 719 -1.92 -7.58 16.57
C ARG A 719 -2.74 -6.80 15.54
N LEU A 720 -3.76 -6.09 16.02
CA LEU A 720 -4.72 -5.37 15.18
C LEU A 720 -4.39 -3.88 15.06
N LYS A 721 -3.76 -3.29 16.08
CA LYS A 721 -3.45 -1.84 16.12
C LYS A 721 -2.08 -1.59 16.75
N SER A 722 -1.46 -0.46 16.40
CA SER A 722 -0.35 0.11 17.17
C SER A 722 -0.85 0.62 18.54
N VAL A 723 0.07 0.95 19.43
CA VAL A 723 -0.23 1.71 20.66
C VAL A 723 -0.38 3.18 20.28
N SER A 724 -1.46 3.82 20.70
CA SER A 724 -1.75 5.23 20.38
C SER A 724 -2.27 5.94 21.62
N ILE A 725 -1.46 6.86 22.15
CA ILE A 725 -1.88 7.78 23.22
C ILE A 725 -2.50 9.01 22.54
N TYR A 726 -3.81 8.97 22.34
CA TYR A 726 -4.58 10.05 21.73
C TYR A 726 -5.40 10.76 22.81
N TYR A 727 -5.26 12.08 22.96
CA TYR A 727 -6.07 12.86 23.90
C TYR A 727 -6.16 14.33 23.48
N HIS A 728 -6.91 15.14 24.22
CA HIS A 728 -7.06 16.58 23.97
C HIS A 728 -6.37 17.43 25.03
N MET A 729 -6.16 18.72 24.73
CA MET A 729 -5.50 19.65 25.67
C MET A 729 -6.25 19.79 27.01
N TYR A 730 -7.59 19.69 27.01
CA TYR A 730 -8.38 19.74 28.24
C TYR A 730 -8.11 18.58 29.22
N SER A 731 -7.43 17.51 28.81
CA SER A 731 -6.90 16.51 29.75
C SER A 731 -5.95 17.11 30.79
N GLY A 732 -5.41 18.32 30.54
CA GLY A 732 -4.61 19.08 31.50
C GLY A 732 -5.40 19.80 32.60
N VAL A 733 -6.74 19.74 32.59
CA VAL A 733 -7.59 20.50 33.51
C VAL A 733 -7.62 19.90 34.92
N TYR A 734 -7.76 18.58 35.08
CA TYR A 734 -7.96 17.95 36.38
C TYR A 734 -6.71 17.19 36.87
N PRO A 735 -6.43 17.17 38.18
CA PRO A 735 -5.37 16.32 38.73
C PRO A 735 -5.54 14.83 38.40
N SER A 736 -6.78 14.34 38.35
CA SER A 736 -7.13 12.95 38.04
C SER A 736 -6.85 12.56 36.59
N SER A 737 -7.14 13.45 35.63
CA SER A 737 -6.84 13.21 34.21
C SER A 737 -5.33 13.24 33.95
N LEU A 738 -4.60 14.15 34.61
CA LEU A 738 -3.13 14.16 34.57
C LEU A 738 -2.51 12.91 35.20
N ALA A 739 -3.10 12.39 36.28
CA ALA A 739 -2.66 11.13 36.88
C ALA A 739 -2.86 9.96 35.90
N ALA A 740 -4.02 9.88 35.24
CA ALA A 740 -4.28 8.86 34.22
C ALA A 740 -3.27 8.92 33.07
N LEU A 741 -2.92 10.12 32.58
CA LEU A 741 -1.86 10.26 31.58
C LEU A 741 -0.53 9.74 32.10
N LYS A 742 -0.11 10.09 33.32
CA LYS A 742 1.15 9.57 33.89
C LYS A 742 1.16 8.04 33.97
N ASP A 743 0.06 7.42 34.39
CA ASP A 743 -0.09 5.96 34.44
C ASP A 743 0.11 5.34 33.04
N ILE A 744 -0.48 5.93 32.00
CA ILE A 744 -0.36 5.46 30.61
C ILE A 744 1.09 5.58 30.11
N TYR A 745 1.75 6.71 30.36
CA TYR A 745 3.14 6.91 29.92
C TYR A 745 4.10 6.00 30.66
N GLN A 746 3.87 5.75 31.95
CA GLN A 746 4.63 4.75 32.70
C GLN A 746 4.45 3.35 32.09
N TRP A 747 3.21 2.95 31.80
CA TRP A 747 2.95 1.67 31.15
C TRP A 747 3.71 1.54 29.83
N VAL A 748 3.69 2.58 28.98
CA VAL A 748 4.41 2.59 27.68
C VAL A 748 5.92 2.47 27.87
N ALA A 749 6.50 3.14 28.87
CA ALA A 749 7.94 3.09 29.14
C ALA A 749 8.43 1.70 29.57
N GLU A 750 7.53 0.85 30.07
CA GLU A 750 7.83 -0.52 30.50
C GLU A 750 7.68 -1.54 29.37
N GLN A 751 7.21 -1.14 28.18
CA GLN A 751 7.00 -2.04 27.04
C GLN A 751 8.15 -1.96 26.00
N PRO A 752 8.45 -3.07 25.28
CA PRO A 752 9.37 -3.06 24.15
C PRO A 752 8.70 -2.50 22.90
N LEU A 753 8.55 -1.17 22.83
CA LEU A 753 7.87 -0.46 21.74
C LEU A 753 8.85 0.38 20.92
N THR A 754 8.56 0.54 19.63
CA THR A 754 9.23 1.55 18.79
C THR A 754 8.39 2.82 18.73
N ALA A 755 8.92 3.90 19.29
CA ALA A 755 8.26 5.18 19.25
C ALA A 755 8.41 5.85 17.88
N LEU A 756 7.32 6.41 17.37
CA LEU A 756 7.26 7.18 16.12
C LEU A 756 6.50 8.49 16.33
N TYR A 757 6.87 9.53 15.58
CA TYR A 757 5.94 10.65 15.38
C TYR A 757 4.69 10.17 14.63
N LEU A 758 3.56 10.86 14.81
CA LEU A 758 2.33 10.47 14.13
C LEU A 758 2.47 10.56 12.60
N SER A 759 3.24 11.52 12.08
CA SER A 759 3.54 11.61 10.65
C SER A 759 4.25 10.36 10.11
N GLU A 760 5.17 9.77 10.86
CA GLU A 760 5.88 8.57 10.45
C GLU A 760 4.95 7.35 10.39
N TYR A 761 4.00 7.25 11.31
CA TYR A 761 2.92 6.25 11.25
C TYR A 761 1.97 6.53 10.08
N ALA A 762 1.50 7.77 9.92
CA ALA A 762 0.54 8.14 8.88
C ALA A 762 1.11 7.96 7.45
N GLN A 763 2.41 8.16 7.26
CA GLN A 763 3.10 7.87 6.01
C GLN A 763 3.04 6.37 5.67
N ARG A 764 3.24 5.49 6.67
CA ARG A 764 3.12 4.03 6.49
C ARG A 764 1.67 3.63 6.21
N ALA A 765 0.73 4.15 6.99
CA ALA A 765 -0.69 3.91 6.80
C ALA A 765 -1.15 4.30 5.39
N SER A 766 -0.73 5.46 4.89
CA SER A 766 -1.08 5.93 3.54
C SER A 766 -0.57 5.03 2.42
N ALA A 767 0.47 4.24 2.65
CA ALA A 767 1.03 3.29 1.69
C ALA A 767 0.45 1.86 1.82
N LEU A 768 -0.37 1.58 2.83
CA LEU A 768 -0.84 0.23 3.16
C LEU A 768 -1.59 -0.44 2.01
N TYR A 769 -2.54 0.29 1.40
CA TYR A 769 -3.34 -0.22 0.29
C TYR A 769 -2.59 -0.16 -1.05
N GLU A 770 -1.55 0.67 -1.13
CA GLU A 770 -0.70 0.86 -2.33
C GLU A 770 0.66 0.14 -2.21
N THR A 771 0.63 -1.06 -1.64
CA THR A 771 1.80 -1.95 -1.59
C THR A 771 1.63 -3.07 -2.63
N GLY A 772 2.63 -3.27 -3.48
CA GLY A 772 2.66 -4.37 -4.44
C GLY A 772 3.13 -5.66 -3.80
N ILE A 773 2.42 -6.75 -4.09
CA ILE A 773 2.80 -8.11 -3.71
C ILE A 773 2.69 -8.96 -4.96
N ALA A 774 3.80 -9.56 -5.36
CA ALA A 774 3.89 -10.38 -6.56
C ALA A 774 4.54 -11.73 -6.29
N ARG A 775 4.14 -12.71 -7.11
CA ARG A 775 4.72 -14.04 -7.15
C ARG A 775 5.77 -14.13 -8.25
N SER A 776 6.86 -14.82 -7.93
CA SER A 776 7.82 -15.31 -8.92
C SER A 776 7.16 -16.32 -9.86
N ILE A 777 7.57 -16.36 -11.13
CA ILE A 777 7.24 -17.51 -11.99
C ILE A 777 8.20 -18.69 -11.78
N HIS A 778 9.33 -18.50 -11.10
CA HIS A 778 10.41 -19.50 -11.01
C HIS A 778 10.32 -20.36 -9.75
N ASP A 779 9.93 -19.76 -8.64
CA ASP A 779 10.03 -20.33 -7.31
C ASP A 779 8.90 -19.80 -6.40
N ASN A 780 8.99 -20.08 -5.11
CA ASN A 780 8.02 -19.63 -4.10
C ASN A 780 8.36 -18.25 -3.51
N SER A 781 9.26 -17.49 -4.14
CA SER A 781 9.67 -16.17 -3.65
C SER A 781 8.57 -15.12 -3.85
N TRP A 782 8.50 -14.18 -2.91
CA TRP A 782 7.60 -13.02 -2.98
C TRP A 782 8.37 -11.75 -3.31
N TYR A 783 7.83 -10.98 -4.25
CA TYR A 783 8.32 -9.66 -4.60
C TYR A 783 7.41 -8.62 -3.94
N ILE A 784 7.99 -7.77 -3.11
CA ILE A 784 7.27 -6.75 -2.34
C ILE A 784 7.73 -5.39 -2.81
N SER A 785 6.79 -4.50 -3.13
CA SER A 785 7.11 -3.12 -3.51
C SER A 785 6.24 -2.15 -2.71
N SER A 786 6.84 -1.23 -1.96
CA SER A 786 6.10 -0.24 -1.17
C SER A 786 6.78 1.11 -1.16
N THR A 787 5.98 2.18 -1.06
CA THR A 787 6.45 3.56 -0.93
C THR A 787 6.55 4.04 0.53
N GLY A 788 6.11 3.20 1.49
CA GLY A 788 6.12 3.58 2.90
C GLY A 788 6.10 2.44 3.91
N ILE A 789 5.62 1.23 3.54
CA ILE A 789 5.60 0.09 4.46
C ILE A 789 7.02 -0.41 4.73
N THR A 790 7.36 -0.53 6.01
CA THR A 790 8.65 -0.99 6.52
C THR A 790 8.56 -2.33 7.26
N SER A 791 7.35 -2.89 7.42
CA SER A 791 7.11 -4.16 8.12
C SER A 791 6.13 -5.03 7.34
N LEU A 792 6.38 -6.35 7.34
CA LEU A 792 5.44 -7.35 6.83
C LEU A 792 5.21 -8.42 7.89
N ARG A 793 3.98 -8.92 7.99
CA ARG A 793 3.67 -10.14 8.73
C ARG A 793 3.63 -11.32 7.77
N ILE A 794 4.41 -12.36 8.07
CA ILE A 794 4.43 -13.64 7.36
C ILE A 794 3.98 -14.77 8.30
N ALA A 795 3.59 -15.90 7.70
CA ALA A 795 3.18 -17.07 8.47
C ALA A 795 4.33 -17.66 9.30
N ASN A 796 4.02 -18.24 10.47
CA ASN A 796 5.01 -18.78 11.41
C ASN A 796 5.93 -19.86 10.81
N HIS A 797 5.45 -20.61 9.83
CA HIS A 797 6.23 -21.66 9.17
C HIS A 797 7.14 -21.14 8.05
N TYR A 798 6.99 -19.88 7.61
CA TYR A 798 7.79 -19.31 6.54
C TYR A 798 9.13 -18.83 7.11
N LYS A 799 10.23 -19.45 6.66
CA LYS A 799 11.61 -19.05 6.96
C LYS A 799 12.25 -18.38 5.75
N LEU A 800 12.99 -17.31 5.98
CA LEU A 800 13.73 -16.54 4.98
C LEU A 800 15.12 -17.16 4.76
N SER A 801 15.46 -17.36 3.49
CA SER A 801 16.81 -17.74 3.06
C SER A 801 17.74 -16.52 2.98
N ALA A 802 19.04 -16.78 2.86
CA ALA A 802 20.05 -15.73 2.63
C ALA A 802 19.92 -15.02 1.27
N ASP A 803 19.15 -15.58 0.32
CA ASP A 803 18.86 -14.95 -0.98
C ASP A 803 17.81 -13.83 -0.87
N SER A 804 17.16 -13.71 0.28
CA SER A 804 16.22 -12.64 0.55
C SER A 804 16.92 -11.28 0.49
N THR A 805 16.36 -10.31 -0.23
CA THR A 805 16.97 -8.98 -0.42
C THR A 805 16.07 -7.89 0.14
N GLY A 806 16.71 -6.83 0.67
CA GLY A 806 15.98 -5.68 1.21
C GLY A 806 15.41 -5.87 2.60
N ILE A 807 15.88 -6.88 3.33
CA ILE A 807 15.38 -7.25 4.66
C ILE A 807 16.49 -7.08 5.70
N ALA A 808 16.19 -6.39 6.81
CA ALA A 808 17.10 -6.27 7.95
C ALA A 808 17.01 -7.47 8.89
N GLY A 809 15.83 -8.08 9.00
CA GLY A 809 15.64 -9.22 9.86
C GLY A 809 14.17 -9.53 10.14
N VAL A 810 13.94 -10.38 11.14
CA VAL A 810 12.62 -10.95 11.44
C VAL A 810 12.48 -11.20 12.94
N ASN A 811 11.30 -10.89 13.47
CA ASN A 811 10.93 -11.21 14.86
C ASN A 811 9.68 -12.07 14.92
N SER A 812 9.55 -12.90 15.94
CA SER A 812 8.28 -13.58 16.24
C SER A 812 7.33 -12.60 16.92
N GLY A 813 6.03 -12.70 16.61
CA GLY A 813 4.97 -11.98 17.30
C GLY A 813 3.77 -12.88 17.59
N PRO A 814 2.66 -12.31 18.07
CA PRO A 814 1.54 -13.08 18.62
C PRO A 814 0.79 -13.92 17.58
N ASP A 815 0.86 -13.54 16.30
CA ASP A 815 0.04 -14.07 15.21
C ASP A 815 0.83 -14.23 13.90
N GLY A 816 2.15 -14.30 13.97
CA GLY A 816 3.02 -14.41 12.81
C GLY A 816 4.45 -14.00 13.12
N ARG A 817 5.26 -13.91 12.05
CA ARG A 817 6.61 -13.35 12.11
C ARG A 817 6.62 -12.01 11.39
N TYR A 818 7.32 -11.04 11.95
CA TYR A 818 7.36 -9.66 11.49
C TYR A 818 8.71 -9.37 10.86
N VAL A 819 8.71 -9.17 9.55
CA VAL A 819 9.90 -8.93 8.72
C VAL A 819 10.14 -7.42 8.60
N THR A 820 11.36 -6.98 8.87
CA THR A 820 11.76 -5.57 8.74
C THR A 820 12.31 -5.30 7.35
N LEU A 821 11.64 -4.46 6.58
CA LEU A 821 12.02 -4.02 5.24
C LEU A 821 12.93 -2.79 5.30
N THR A 822 13.87 -2.70 4.37
CA THR A 822 14.90 -1.64 4.34
C THR A 822 14.93 -0.85 3.04
N GLN A 823 14.14 -1.26 2.05
CA GLN A 823 14.10 -0.65 0.73
C GLN A 823 12.70 -0.76 0.12
N ALA A 824 12.44 0.11 -0.87
CA ALA A 824 11.15 0.17 -1.56
C ALA A 824 10.79 -1.12 -2.31
N ARG A 825 11.77 -1.95 -2.68
CA ARG A 825 11.58 -3.23 -3.38
C ARG A 825 12.34 -4.34 -2.68
N SER A 826 11.65 -5.33 -2.16
CA SER A 826 12.27 -6.43 -1.39
C SER A 826 11.86 -7.79 -1.98
N ILE A 827 12.72 -8.79 -1.81
CA ILE A 827 12.45 -10.17 -2.22
C ILE A 827 12.50 -11.05 -0.97
N LEU A 828 11.42 -11.76 -0.69
CA LEU A 828 11.35 -12.76 0.37
C LEU A 828 11.52 -14.12 -0.29
N SER A 829 12.66 -14.76 -0.07
CA SER A 829 12.96 -16.09 -0.58
C SER A 829 12.81 -17.12 0.54
N ALA A 830 12.10 -18.21 0.25
CA ALA A 830 11.88 -19.26 1.23
C ALA A 830 13.15 -20.09 1.41
N ALA A 831 13.56 -20.34 2.66
CA ALA A 831 14.58 -21.32 2.98
C ALA A 831 14.12 -22.72 2.53
N SER A 832 15.05 -23.55 2.09
CA SER A 832 14.70 -24.86 1.55
C SER A 832 14.10 -25.75 2.66
N ALA A 833 12.93 -26.35 2.41
CA ALA A 833 12.29 -27.25 3.37
C ALA A 833 13.09 -28.56 3.56
N ALA A 834 14.01 -28.87 2.65
CA ALA A 834 14.76 -30.12 2.61
C ALA A 834 15.93 -30.17 3.63
N GLU A 835 16.38 -29.03 4.18
CA GLU A 835 17.68 -28.99 4.88
C GLU A 835 17.66 -28.40 6.30
N ASN A 836 16.49 -28.10 6.91
CA ASN A 836 16.42 -27.45 8.22
C ASN A 836 17.29 -26.16 8.28
N GLU A 837 17.45 -25.46 7.16
CA GLU A 837 18.37 -24.32 7.08
C GLU A 837 18.02 -23.26 8.15
N PRO A 838 19.04 -22.69 8.81
CA PRO A 838 18.86 -21.59 9.74
C PRO A 838 18.41 -20.34 8.97
N GLU A 839 17.71 -19.45 9.67
CA GLU A 839 17.26 -18.18 9.10
C GLU A 839 18.46 -17.40 8.52
N PHE A 840 18.34 -16.93 7.28
CA PHE A 840 19.40 -16.22 6.56
C PHE A 840 20.75 -16.99 6.50
N ASN A 841 20.73 -18.32 6.58
CA ASN A 841 21.94 -19.17 6.52
C ASN A 841 23.05 -18.71 7.50
N ASP A 842 22.68 -18.51 8.77
CA ASP A 842 23.56 -18.05 9.88
C ASP A 842 24.16 -16.64 9.71
N GLN A 843 23.71 -15.83 8.74
CA GLN A 843 24.08 -14.42 8.67
C GLN A 843 23.52 -13.62 9.86
N VAL A 844 24.22 -12.55 10.26
CA VAL A 844 23.73 -11.62 11.29
C VAL A 844 22.48 -10.90 10.79
N PHE A 845 21.42 -10.91 11.59
CA PHE A 845 20.17 -10.20 11.27
C PHE A 845 19.58 -9.50 12.50
N LEU A 846 18.69 -8.54 12.24
CA LEU A 846 17.95 -7.82 13.27
C LEU A 846 16.82 -8.67 13.84
N GLN A 847 16.83 -8.95 15.14
CA GLN A 847 15.64 -9.45 15.82
C GLN A 847 14.70 -8.29 16.15
N SER A 848 15.22 -7.25 16.81
CA SER A 848 14.39 -6.09 17.16
C SER A 848 15.19 -4.83 17.44
N ALA A 849 14.59 -3.67 17.24
CA ALA A 849 15.10 -2.39 17.75
C ALA A 849 13.98 -1.42 18.07
N ASN A 850 14.20 -0.48 18.99
CA ASN A 850 13.27 0.63 19.29
C ASN A 850 13.51 1.86 18.37
N GLY A 851 13.82 1.63 17.10
CA GLY A 851 14.14 2.69 16.15
C GLY A 851 14.02 2.23 14.70
N ILE A 852 14.06 3.18 13.78
CA ILE A 852 13.86 2.96 12.35
C ILE A 852 15.19 2.63 11.68
N ILE A 853 15.30 1.47 11.04
CA ILE A 853 16.47 1.14 10.21
C ILE A 853 16.50 2.04 8.99
N LYS A 854 17.60 2.76 8.78
CA LYS A 854 17.78 3.69 7.66
C LYS A 854 18.65 3.12 6.57
N HIS A 855 19.68 2.36 6.95
CA HIS A 855 20.56 1.65 6.02
C HIS A 855 20.88 0.28 6.58
N TRP A 856 20.96 -0.73 5.72
CA TRP A 856 21.31 -2.10 6.07
C TRP A 856 22.14 -2.71 4.93
N GLN A 857 23.38 -3.05 5.21
CA GLN A 857 24.31 -3.55 4.22
C GLN A 857 25.11 -4.74 4.78
N VAL A 858 24.73 -5.94 4.35
CA VAL A 858 25.46 -7.18 4.64
C VAL A 858 26.80 -7.16 3.89
N LYS A 859 27.87 -7.54 4.58
CA LYS A 859 29.24 -7.71 4.06
C LYS A 859 29.64 -9.18 4.15
N ALA A 860 30.72 -9.56 3.48
CA ALA A 860 31.25 -10.93 3.53
C ALA A 860 31.69 -11.34 4.95
N ASP A 861 32.11 -10.38 5.77
CA ASP A 861 32.64 -10.55 7.12
C ASP A 861 31.78 -9.85 8.19
N GLY A 862 30.53 -9.47 7.88
CA GLY A 862 29.67 -8.82 8.87
C GLY A 862 28.57 -7.94 8.28
N LEU A 863 28.32 -6.78 8.91
CA LEU A 863 27.16 -5.92 8.63
C LEU A 863 27.50 -4.45 8.92
N ASN A 864 27.12 -3.54 8.03
CA ASN A 864 27.03 -2.11 8.35
C ASN A 864 25.56 -1.68 8.33
N PHE A 865 25.14 -0.91 9.32
CA PHE A 865 23.78 -0.41 9.37
C PHE A 865 23.70 0.94 10.09
N SER A 866 22.65 1.68 9.78
CA SER A 866 22.28 2.88 10.52
C SER A 866 20.84 2.84 10.98
N ILE A 867 20.60 3.40 12.15
CA ILE A 867 19.30 3.44 12.82
C ILE A 867 19.03 4.84 13.35
N HIS A 868 17.76 5.25 13.28
CA HIS A 868 17.26 6.45 13.92
C HIS A 868 16.29 6.07 15.04
N SER A 869 16.63 6.34 16.29
CA SER A 869 15.72 6.14 17.42
C SER A 869 15.31 7.48 18.02
N HIS A 870 14.02 7.65 18.34
CA HIS A 870 13.52 8.82 19.05
C HIS A 870 13.67 8.72 20.57
N GLN A 871 14.21 7.60 21.06
CA GLN A 871 14.42 7.30 22.47
C GLN A 871 15.84 6.76 22.71
N PRO A 872 16.27 6.59 23.97
CA PRO A 872 17.48 5.83 24.29
C PRO A 872 17.48 4.47 23.57
N LEU A 873 18.50 4.21 22.77
CA LEU A 873 18.53 3.10 21.83
C LEU A 873 18.62 1.73 22.52
N VAL A 874 17.85 0.76 22.02
CA VAL A 874 17.95 -0.67 22.32
C VAL A 874 17.82 -1.47 21.02
N ILE A 875 18.81 -2.33 20.74
CA ILE A 875 18.83 -3.24 19.58
C ILE A 875 19.17 -4.65 20.04
N THR A 876 18.59 -5.65 19.39
CA THR A 876 19.00 -7.05 19.51
C THR A 876 19.29 -7.63 18.12
N LEU A 877 20.53 -8.08 17.93
CA LEU A 877 21.00 -8.80 16.74
C LEU A 877 21.15 -10.29 17.06
N VAL A 878 20.95 -11.14 16.05
CA VAL A 878 21.04 -12.62 16.13
C VAL A 878 22.20 -13.12 15.27
N ASN A 879 22.69 -14.33 15.54
CA ASN A 879 23.84 -14.98 14.90
C ASN A 879 25.17 -14.24 15.13
N THR A 880 25.36 -13.75 16.36
CA THR A 880 26.49 -12.86 16.71
C THR A 880 27.64 -13.52 17.47
N GLN A 881 27.68 -14.86 17.51
CA GLN A 881 28.55 -15.67 18.38
C GLN A 881 30.05 -15.32 18.27
N ASN A 882 30.49 -14.93 17.07
CA ASN A 882 31.89 -14.64 16.73
C ASN A 882 32.07 -13.20 16.23
N CYS A 883 31.17 -12.29 16.62
CA CYS A 883 31.10 -10.94 16.09
C CYS A 883 31.48 -9.88 17.13
N ASN A 884 32.15 -8.84 16.67
CA ASN A 884 32.45 -7.63 17.43
C ASN A 884 31.70 -6.44 16.82
N LEU A 885 31.28 -5.49 17.65
CA LEU A 885 30.63 -4.26 17.22
C LEU A 885 31.59 -3.07 17.34
N VAL A 886 31.61 -2.22 16.33
CA VAL A 886 32.29 -0.92 16.32
C VAL A 886 31.25 0.17 16.05
N SER A 887 31.24 1.20 16.89
CA SER A 887 30.49 2.44 16.63
C SER A 887 31.33 3.32 15.72
N GLU A 888 30.76 3.77 14.59
CA GLU A 888 31.45 4.72 13.70
C GLU A 888 31.29 6.17 14.18
N ASN A 889 30.34 6.43 15.09
CA ASN A 889 30.15 7.74 15.73
C ASN A 889 30.56 7.75 17.22
N SER A 890 30.72 8.94 17.79
CA SER A 890 31.25 9.16 19.15
C SER A 890 30.27 8.83 20.29
N LYS A 891 29.14 8.15 20.01
CA LYS A 891 28.12 7.84 21.02
C LYS A 891 28.53 6.67 21.90
N GLN A 892 28.14 6.72 23.18
CA GLN A 892 28.44 5.65 24.11
C GLN A 892 27.46 4.50 23.93
N LEU A 893 28.01 3.29 23.76
CA LEU A 893 27.26 2.04 23.61
C LEU A 893 27.61 1.09 24.75
N ASN A 894 26.61 0.40 25.28
CA ASN A 894 26.77 -0.74 26.15
C ASN A 894 26.30 -2.00 25.42
N ILE A 895 27.17 -3.02 25.38
CA ILE A 895 26.98 -4.23 24.57
C ILE A 895 26.96 -5.43 25.51
N VAL A 896 25.88 -6.22 25.43
CA VAL A 896 25.73 -7.48 26.15
C VAL A 896 25.68 -8.61 25.13
N THR A 897 26.71 -9.47 25.11
CA THR A 897 26.80 -10.63 24.22
C THR A 897 26.34 -11.90 24.93
N GLN A 898 25.45 -12.64 24.27
CA GLN A 898 25.00 -13.99 24.61
C GLN A 898 25.43 -14.95 23.48
N PRO A 899 25.38 -16.28 23.69
CA PRO A 899 25.91 -17.25 22.73
C PRO A 899 25.42 -17.09 21.29
N ASN A 900 24.19 -16.59 21.05
CA ASN A 900 23.71 -16.29 19.70
C ASN A 900 23.26 -14.83 19.47
N ASN A 901 23.16 -14.03 20.52
CA ASN A 901 22.52 -12.71 20.45
C ASN A 901 23.42 -11.62 21.00
N MET A 902 23.36 -10.43 20.41
CA MET A 902 24.03 -9.24 20.89
C MET A 902 22.99 -8.16 21.14
N THR A 903 22.89 -7.71 22.38
CA THR A 903 22.03 -6.58 22.76
C THR A 903 22.87 -5.33 22.89
N ILE A 904 22.49 -4.27 22.18
CA ILE A 904 23.18 -2.98 22.13
C ILE A 904 22.26 -1.93 22.75
N THR A 905 22.78 -1.18 23.70
CA THR A 905 22.03 -0.12 24.39
C THR A 905 22.79 1.19 24.39
N SER A 906 22.08 2.32 24.33
CA SER A 906 22.65 3.66 24.49
C SER A 906 21.69 4.54 25.29
N HIS A 907 22.24 5.47 26.08
CA HIS A 907 21.45 6.53 26.71
C HIS A 907 21.13 7.67 25.75
N ASP A 908 21.81 7.72 24.59
CA ASP A 908 21.59 8.72 23.56
C ASP A 908 20.39 8.35 22.67
N GLN A 909 19.79 9.38 22.06
CA GLN A 909 18.78 9.25 21.00
C GLN A 909 19.30 9.80 19.66
N GLY A 910 18.56 9.62 18.58
CA GLY A 910 18.88 10.09 17.23
C GLY A 910 19.56 9.03 16.36
N TYR A 911 20.47 9.46 15.49
CA TYR A 911 21.14 8.59 14.52
C TYR A 911 22.33 7.82 15.11
N PHE A 912 22.46 6.55 14.73
CA PHE A 912 23.59 5.68 15.06
C PHE A 912 24.08 4.98 13.80
N ASP A 913 25.39 4.99 13.59
CA ASP A 913 26.08 4.30 12.50
C ASP A 913 26.97 3.20 13.11
N LEU A 914 26.64 1.96 12.79
CA LEU A 914 27.17 0.78 13.46
C LEU A 914 27.75 -0.22 12.45
N SER A 915 28.88 -0.81 12.81
CA SER A 915 29.53 -1.88 12.05
C SER A 915 29.72 -3.11 12.94
N VAL A 916 29.26 -4.26 12.47
CA VAL A 916 29.48 -5.57 13.07
C VAL A 916 30.48 -6.32 12.21
N THR A 917 31.53 -6.87 12.81
CA THR A 917 32.53 -7.69 12.12
C THR A 917 32.62 -9.06 12.77
N CYS A 918 32.45 -10.12 12.00
CA CYS A 918 32.39 -11.50 12.43
C CYS A 918 33.60 -12.28 11.92
N SER A 919 34.25 -13.04 12.80
CA SER A 919 35.37 -13.90 12.42
C SER A 919 34.88 -15.21 11.80
N THR A 920 35.53 -15.65 10.71
CA THR A 920 35.16 -16.85 9.94
C THR A 920 35.69 -18.16 10.54
N THR A 921 36.34 -18.13 11.70
CA THR A 921 36.91 -19.33 12.34
C THR A 921 35.78 -20.19 12.91
N LYS A 922 35.29 -21.15 12.14
CA LYS A 922 34.59 -22.32 12.70
C LYS A 922 35.60 -23.02 13.60
N VAL A 923 35.47 -22.82 14.92
CA VAL A 923 36.20 -23.62 15.90
C VAL A 923 35.70 -25.06 15.71
N THR A 924 36.48 -25.89 15.02
CA THR A 924 36.36 -27.33 15.11
C THR A 924 36.63 -27.67 16.58
N VAL A 925 35.55 -27.92 17.33
CA VAL A 925 35.64 -28.61 18.60
C VAL A 925 36.05 -30.04 18.26
N ASP A 926 37.37 -30.28 18.26
CA ASP A 926 37.89 -31.63 18.37
C ASP A 926 37.42 -32.17 19.73
N ASN A 927 36.39 -33.02 19.70
CA ASN A 927 36.06 -33.85 20.85
C ASN A 927 37.16 -34.91 20.99
N GLN A 928 38.03 -34.73 21.99
CA GLN A 928 38.73 -35.84 22.65
C GLN A 928 37.89 -36.40 23.78
#